data_AF-A0A7D8USK4-F1
#
_entry.id   AF-A0A7D8USK4-F1
#
_cell.length_a   1.000
_cell.length_b   1.000
_cell.length_c   1.000
_cell.angle_alpha   90.00
_cell.angle_beta   90.00
_cell.angle_gamma   90.00
#
_symmetry.space_group_name_H-M   'P 1'
#
loop_
_entity.id
_entity.type
_entity.pdbx_description
1 polymer ?
#
loop_
_entity_poly.entity_id
_entity_poly.type
_entity_poly.pdbx_seq_one_letter_code
_entity_poly.pdbx_strand_id
1 'polypeptide(L)'
;MATNGHSHNDSYTNYVAYRDPKIQGQSRIGHLDLQASTIQPLSFLSGAPLSDLYEVIEIGEAQIKPLGEPFPLSSIQLLAPISGRDVLAVGKNYAEHAKEFNSSGYDSSDKTDQPTHPVIFTKRSTSIIAHGEFIFPHPGFTETVDYEGEIGVILGKSGYRVSEKDAWDYVWGYTIINDVTARERQRDHKQFYIGKSPDTFCPMGPIAVPASKLPKTLRVETTVNGEKRQAATTDDLIFSIPYLVKTLSEGQTIQPGDVIATGTPAGVGFGQKPPVWLLPGDVVDVSVTGLGVLSNTIAEPTSKNPTIARVATTTHIPTSNLDKTCGGVSLTTVGSKKLYYRHAGVSTGSPIIFIHGLGGSSEYYTPLISALGLEKTHSLHLLDIEGHGLSPTSAASTVTIDSYASDFSNLAEQLNIKGATVIAHSMGCLVAMTLALKNSALVSNLVLIGPPPSPVPEAGRTGSIARAATVRSSGMAAVVDAVITAGTSAKSKTDNPVAIAAVRMSLLGQDPEGYAKGCTALAGASEALPVSQIKAKTLIITGEEDKVSPPQICEKYAGEIKGTKVHVLPQVGHWHTFEDVNGVAKAKACDNPLAVSPVVEGRSSALGLILRATHADDDVVQTAASTNHPEKTPRQRREITPTPNCAEVEPPTTRAGQQLASPTLSPSIELEPSYQLSPESFISDIPTRQTYSTDLNSSHRVGVLSTASNGSVRYEPRSSQWRAVLANTHLSTGTPSLEDNEVSNLSFGFPFTTAASPSGDDLLSILPPMQQCEYLKEKYFSVFSPLFHILHDPTFQSEYESFVEDPSSVPVSWLAILFILLSLAVTTLEGNDPVLRDLARGSDANNNIRVLSKRYREASLKCLAKQGVFWGKHNAHCLQALVLVVYAMGHCQEPSWVLLGMTYHVAIAMGYHIDPDEFSLTVIQAEERRRCWAGVIMLYTIQNTILGNPDPSWRITNDVKLPADVNDADITVMGVQEPTPGPTQMSYLLFKFRLYDLAAKICKETFKSYPPSTTTIQNLDQQIHFAQQEWDGRYLADTTFEGLPTHHAVHLHILHAYSHQLYLLLHRPFFAQSILGLDIPNQSQIRCIASAEALLDIHQMMFEIESFKPYMWYTDGLGSFHAFHAAAVLAVALLMPIYKPQYQRFKKLLDETLGRFEASSGRSKICEKASRILRFMLSTSSPNQASISSPFPTPESHHDVSKESLNSEHMNMFAERLQPQQWLGPASMAWTEWDSLMANA
;
A
#
# COMPACT_ATOMS: atom_id res chain seq x y z
N MET A 1 -22.52 -1.02 -50.29
CA MET A 1 -23.64 -0.73 -49.36
C MET A 1 -23.03 -0.31 -48.03
N ALA A 2 -23.67 0.60 -47.29
CA ALA A 2 -23.16 1.05 -46.00
C ALA A 2 -23.75 0.21 -44.86
N THR A 3 -22.92 -0.12 -43.87
CA THR A 3 -23.32 -0.65 -42.56
C THR A 3 -22.57 0.15 -41.51
N ASN A 4 -23.30 0.79 -40.61
CA ASN A 4 -22.75 1.84 -39.74
C ASN A 4 -21.85 1.25 -38.64
N GLY A 5 -20.82 1.99 -38.26
CA GLY A 5 -20.09 1.72 -37.02
C GLY A 5 -20.91 2.17 -35.81
N HIS A 6 -20.87 1.39 -34.73
CA HIS A 6 -21.32 1.80 -33.40
C HIS A 6 -20.17 1.58 -32.42
N SER A 7 -19.52 2.69 -32.03
CA SER A 7 -18.56 2.71 -30.93
C SER A 7 -19.32 2.74 -29.61
N HIS A 8 -19.48 1.57 -28.99
CA HIS A 8 -19.97 1.48 -27.62
C HIS A 8 -18.92 2.05 -26.66
N ASN A 9 -19.18 3.28 -26.19
CA ASN A 9 -18.40 3.99 -25.20
C ASN A 9 -19.14 3.85 -23.87
N ASP A 10 -19.10 2.64 -23.30
CA ASP A 10 -20.02 2.21 -22.25
C ASP A 10 -19.81 2.99 -20.94
N SER A 11 -20.68 3.96 -20.69
CA SER A 11 -20.65 4.77 -19.47
C SER A 11 -21.38 4.08 -18.34
N TYR A 12 -20.68 3.83 -17.23
CA TYR A 12 -21.19 3.12 -16.06
C TYR A 12 -22.15 3.97 -15.20
N THR A 13 -23.31 4.34 -15.75
CA THR A 13 -24.21 5.37 -15.19
C THR A 13 -25.54 4.89 -14.60
N ASN A 14 -25.85 3.59 -14.68
CA ASN A 14 -26.98 2.96 -13.99
C ASN A 14 -26.62 2.67 -12.52
N TYR A 15 -26.43 3.71 -11.71
CA TYR A 15 -25.87 3.56 -10.36
C TYR A 15 -26.85 2.81 -9.44
N VAL A 16 -26.38 1.71 -8.85
CA VAL A 16 -27.14 0.86 -7.93
C VAL A 16 -26.40 0.75 -6.60
N ALA A 17 -27.12 0.88 -5.49
CA ALA A 17 -26.60 0.60 -4.16
C ALA A 17 -26.84 -0.87 -3.78
N TYR A 18 -25.86 -1.52 -3.15
CA TYR A 18 -25.96 -2.93 -2.79
C TYR A 18 -25.10 -3.31 -1.58
N ARG A 19 -25.39 -4.46 -0.94
CA ARG A 19 -24.52 -5.01 0.11
C ARG A 19 -23.38 -5.83 -0.48
N ASP A 20 -22.15 -5.54 -0.07
CA ASP A 20 -20.96 -6.29 -0.47
C ASP A 20 -21.06 -7.78 -0.03
N PRO A 21 -21.12 -8.75 -0.96
CA PRO A 21 -21.23 -10.17 -0.59
C PRO A 21 -19.93 -10.73 0.01
N LYS A 22 -18.81 -10.00 -0.07
CA LYS A 22 -17.49 -10.39 0.46
C LYS A 22 -17.18 -9.73 1.80
N ILE A 23 -17.81 -8.59 2.12
CA ILE A 23 -17.52 -7.79 3.33
C ILE A 23 -18.81 -7.55 4.11
N GLN A 24 -18.95 -8.27 5.23
CA GLN A 24 -20.21 -8.37 5.96
C GLN A 24 -20.76 -7.02 6.42
N GLY A 25 -21.87 -6.59 5.81
CA GLY A 25 -22.66 -5.43 6.23
C GLY A 25 -22.31 -4.11 5.54
N GLN A 26 -21.23 -4.03 4.74
CA GLN A 26 -20.84 -2.79 4.07
C GLN A 26 -21.66 -2.52 2.80
N SER A 27 -22.00 -1.25 2.57
CA SER A 27 -22.64 -0.77 1.34
C SER A 27 -21.61 -0.53 0.22
N ARG A 28 -22.05 -0.66 -1.03
CA ARG A 28 -21.28 -0.40 -2.25
C ARG A 28 -22.15 0.24 -3.32
N ILE A 29 -21.52 1.00 -4.21
CA ILE A 29 -22.13 1.42 -5.47
C ILE A 29 -21.58 0.59 -6.64
N GLY A 30 -22.49 0.12 -7.48
CA GLY A 30 -22.21 -0.55 -8.74
C GLY A 30 -22.93 0.11 -9.92
N HIS A 31 -22.72 -0.42 -11.11
CA HIS A 31 -23.55 -0.21 -12.29
C HIS A 31 -24.42 -1.44 -12.52
N LEU A 32 -25.74 -1.28 -12.59
CA LEU A 32 -26.67 -2.35 -12.96
C LEU A 32 -26.85 -2.41 -14.48
N ASP A 33 -26.38 -3.48 -15.09
CA ASP A 33 -26.79 -3.86 -16.44
C ASP A 33 -28.19 -4.50 -16.37
N LEU A 34 -29.19 -3.76 -16.85
CA LEU A 34 -30.60 -4.19 -16.88
C LEU A 34 -30.87 -5.32 -17.90
N GLN A 35 -29.98 -5.56 -18.86
CA GLN A 35 -30.11 -6.63 -19.86
C GLN A 35 -29.38 -7.89 -19.40
N ALA A 36 -28.13 -7.76 -18.95
CA ALA A 36 -27.35 -8.89 -18.44
C ALA A 36 -27.80 -9.35 -17.04
N SER A 37 -28.57 -8.52 -16.31
CA SER A 37 -28.93 -8.75 -14.89
C SER A 37 -27.69 -8.94 -14.00
N THR A 38 -26.70 -8.06 -14.16
CA THR A 38 -25.45 -8.06 -13.39
C THR A 38 -25.13 -6.69 -12.80
N ILE A 39 -24.43 -6.69 -11.68
CA ILE A 39 -23.92 -5.47 -11.03
C ILE A 39 -22.40 -5.45 -11.19
N GLN A 40 -21.88 -4.55 -12.02
CA GLN A 40 -20.45 -4.23 -12.08
C GLN A 40 -20.09 -3.31 -10.89
N PRO A 41 -19.25 -3.72 -9.93
CA PRO A 41 -18.82 -2.82 -8.84
C PRO A 41 -18.04 -1.63 -9.40
N LEU A 42 -18.11 -0.48 -8.72
CA LEU A 42 -17.44 0.75 -9.13
C LEU A 42 -16.46 1.27 -8.08
N SER A 43 -15.49 2.06 -8.54
CA SER A 43 -14.44 2.66 -7.73
C SER A 43 -14.09 4.06 -8.23
N PHE A 44 -13.51 4.89 -7.36
CA PHE A 44 -12.80 6.10 -7.76
C PHE A 44 -11.62 5.77 -8.69
N LEU A 45 -11.09 6.74 -9.46
CA LEU A 45 -9.90 6.50 -10.30
C LEU A 45 -8.68 5.97 -9.51
N SER A 46 -8.58 6.28 -8.21
CA SER A 46 -7.57 5.71 -7.29
C SER A 46 -7.70 4.20 -7.06
N GLY A 47 -8.86 3.60 -7.36
CA GLY A 47 -9.18 2.19 -7.07
C GLY A 47 -9.89 1.95 -5.74
N ALA A 48 -10.10 2.98 -4.92
CA ALA A 48 -10.92 2.88 -3.73
C ALA A 48 -12.39 2.55 -4.12
N PRO A 49 -13.05 1.54 -3.51
CA PRO A 49 -14.44 1.21 -3.83
C PRO A 49 -15.41 2.32 -3.44
N LEU A 50 -16.41 2.58 -4.27
CA LEU A 50 -17.53 3.45 -3.92
C LEU A 50 -18.48 2.74 -2.95
N SER A 51 -18.95 3.47 -1.94
CA SER A 51 -19.78 2.99 -0.83
C SER A 51 -21.16 3.66 -0.78
N ASP A 52 -21.31 4.88 -1.29
CA ASP A 52 -22.59 5.63 -1.33
C ASP A 52 -22.74 6.50 -2.61
N LEU A 53 -23.98 6.79 -3.03
CA LEU A 53 -24.27 7.62 -4.19
C LEU A 53 -23.93 9.10 -3.93
N TYR A 54 -23.91 9.56 -2.67
CA TYR A 54 -23.39 10.90 -2.34
C TYR A 54 -21.97 11.11 -2.88
N GLU A 55 -21.10 10.08 -2.83
CA GLU A 55 -19.75 10.13 -3.38
C GLU A 55 -19.74 10.30 -4.91
N VAL A 56 -20.66 9.60 -5.60
CA VAL A 56 -20.85 9.67 -7.05
C VAL A 56 -21.34 11.06 -7.49
N ILE A 57 -22.23 11.66 -6.70
CA ILE A 57 -22.77 13.00 -6.92
C ILE A 57 -21.68 14.07 -6.75
N GLU A 58 -20.81 13.92 -5.73
CA GLU A 58 -19.73 14.86 -5.45
C GLU A 58 -18.55 14.76 -6.43
N ILE A 59 -18.11 13.54 -6.76
CA ILE A 59 -16.91 13.32 -7.59
C ILE A 59 -17.18 13.32 -9.11
N GLY A 60 -18.41 12.98 -9.51
CA GLY A 60 -18.85 12.94 -10.91
C GLY A 60 -18.37 11.72 -11.71
N GLU A 61 -19.12 11.41 -12.78
CA GLU A 61 -18.91 10.23 -13.65
C GLU A 61 -17.46 10.06 -14.13
N ALA A 62 -16.79 11.15 -14.51
CA ALA A 62 -15.43 11.13 -15.06
C ALA A 62 -14.35 10.69 -14.07
N GLN A 63 -14.66 10.60 -12.78
CA GLN A 63 -13.73 10.15 -11.73
C GLN A 63 -14.00 8.70 -11.27
N ILE A 64 -14.83 7.95 -12.01
CA ILE A 64 -15.30 6.62 -11.65
C ILE A 64 -14.85 5.58 -12.70
N LYS A 65 -14.45 4.39 -12.24
CA LYS A 65 -14.04 3.25 -13.07
C LYS A 65 -14.61 1.92 -12.53
N PRO A 66 -14.82 0.91 -13.39
CA PRO A 66 -15.20 -0.44 -12.95
C PRO A 66 -14.14 -1.07 -12.04
N LEU A 67 -14.60 -1.80 -11.03
CA LEU A 67 -13.81 -2.48 -10.02
C LEU A 67 -14.12 -3.97 -10.01
N GLY A 68 -13.11 -4.81 -10.26
CA GLY A 68 -13.27 -6.26 -10.24
C GLY A 68 -14.32 -6.76 -11.24
N GLU A 69 -14.97 -7.88 -10.89
CA GLU A 69 -15.95 -8.56 -11.75
C GLU A 69 -17.40 -8.16 -11.46
N PRO A 70 -18.28 -8.17 -12.49
CA PRO A 70 -19.72 -8.15 -12.30
C PRO A 70 -20.21 -9.33 -11.46
N PHE A 71 -21.16 -9.05 -10.58
CA PHE A 71 -21.89 -10.06 -9.82
C PHE A 71 -23.28 -10.32 -10.45
N PRO A 72 -23.77 -11.57 -10.50
CA PRO A 72 -25.17 -11.83 -10.85
C PRO A 72 -26.11 -11.12 -9.87
N LEU A 73 -27.14 -10.42 -10.37
CA LEU A 73 -28.09 -9.67 -9.55
C LEU A 73 -28.75 -10.55 -8.48
N SER A 74 -29.04 -11.81 -8.80
CA SER A 74 -29.60 -12.82 -7.89
C SER A 74 -28.68 -13.25 -6.74
N SER A 75 -27.40 -12.86 -6.75
CA SER A 75 -26.43 -13.20 -5.70
C SER A 75 -26.25 -12.09 -4.65
N ILE A 76 -26.97 -10.97 -4.77
CA ILE A 76 -26.75 -9.74 -4.01
C ILE A 76 -28.06 -9.17 -3.45
N GLN A 77 -28.02 -8.61 -2.24
CA GLN A 77 -29.08 -7.74 -1.73
C GLN A 77 -28.91 -6.32 -2.28
N LEU A 78 -29.88 -5.86 -3.07
CA LEU A 78 -30.03 -4.45 -3.43
C LEU A 78 -30.35 -3.57 -2.23
N LEU A 79 -29.97 -2.31 -2.33
CA LEU A 79 -30.34 -1.22 -1.42
C LEU A 79 -31.02 -0.11 -2.25
N ALA A 80 -31.76 0.78 -1.60
CA ALA A 80 -32.26 1.99 -2.27
C ALA A 80 -31.04 2.83 -2.73
N PRO A 81 -31.01 3.35 -3.98
CA PRO A 81 -29.82 4.03 -4.52
C PRO A 81 -29.35 5.23 -3.69
N ILE A 82 -30.24 5.87 -2.94
CA ILE A 82 -29.92 6.92 -1.98
C ILE A 82 -30.89 6.84 -0.79
N SER A 83 -30.42 7.19 0.40
CA SER A 83 -31.23 7.16 1.63
C SER A 83 -30.68 8.09 2.72
N GLY A 84 -31.22 8.02 3.94
CA GLY A 84 -30.75 8.78 5.10
C GLY A 84 -31.33 10.19 5.24
N ARG A 85 -32.07 10.69 4.24
CA ARG A 85 -32.82 11.96 4.28
C ARG A 85 -34.31 11.73 4.00
N ASP A 86 -35.14 12.63 4.49
CA ASP A 86 -36.58 12.62 4.20
C ASP A 86 -36.80 13.16 2.77
N VAL A 87 -37.66 12.49 2.00
CA VAL A 87 -37.94 12.84 0.60
C VAL A 87 -38.92 14.01 0.56
N LEU A 88 -38.63 15.02 -0.25
CA LEU A 88 -39.54 16.14 -0.55
C LEU A 88 -40.55 15.65 -1.60
N ALA A 89 -41.85 15.89 -1.40
CA ALA A 89 -42.89 15.33 -2.27
C ALA A 89 -43.98 16.35 -2.64
N VAL A 90 -44.60 16.20 -3.81
CA VAL A 90 -45.46 17.22 -4.43
C VAL A 90 -46.87 16.67 -4.73
N GLY A 91 -47.86 17.13 -3.98
CA GLY A 91 -49.26 16.74 -4.16
C GLY A 91 -49.93 17.41 -5.37
N LYS A 92 -50.90 16.69 -5.98
CA LYS A 92 -51.77 17.17 -7.08
C LYS A 92 -51.03 17.71 -8.33
N ASN A 93 -49.85 17.18 -8.69
CA ASN A 93 -49.02 17.76 -9.77
C ASN A 93 -49.36 17.31 -11.21
N TYR A 94 -50.39 16.49 -11.43
CA TYR A 94 -50.90 16.13 -12.77
C TYR A 94 -52.37 16.56 -12.92
N ALA A 95 -52.74 17.14 -14.07
CA ALA A 95 -54.04 17.79 -14.26
C ALA A 95 -55.25 16.85 -14.11
N GLU A 96 -55.21 15.63 -14.66
CA GLU A 96 -56.30 14.67 -14.47
C GLU A 96 -56.33 14.08 -13.05
N HIS A 97 -55.17 13.93 -12.41
CA HIS A 97 -55.09 13.45 -11.03
C HIS A 97 -55.63 14.48 -10.02
N ALA A 98 -55.41 15.78 -10.26
CA ALA A 98 -56.00 16.85 -9.45
C ALA A 98 -57.53 16.80 -9.48
N LYS A 99 -58.14 16.55 -10.64
CA LYS A 99 -59.60 16.36 -10.80
C LYS A 99 -60.09 15.08 -10.12
N GLU A 100 -59.37 13.97 -10.28
CA GLU A 100 -59.62 12.69 -9.63
C GLU A 100 -59.63 12.83 -8.10
N PHE A 101 -58.60 13.47 -7.55
CA PHE A 101 -58.48 13.74 -6.11
C PHE A 101 -59.60 14.64 -5.59
N ASN A 102 -59.83 15.80 -6.22
CA ASN A 102 -60.87 16.74 -5.82
C ASN A 102 -62.28 16.12 -5.83
N SER A 103 -62.58 15.27 -6.83
CA SER A 103 -63.90 14.63 -6.98
C SER A 103 -64.12 13.41 -6.08
N SER A 104 -63.11 12.96 -5.34
CA SER A 104 -63.20 11.80 -4.42
C SER A 104 -63.71 12.13 -3.00
N GLY A 105 -63.63 13.40 -2.59
CA GLY A 105 -63.94 13.82 -1.21
C GLY A 105 -62.86 13.51 -0.16
N TYR A 106 -61.67 13.03 -0.56
CA TYR A 106 -60.50 12.91 0.33
C TYR A 106 -59.77 14.25 0.56
N ASP A 107 -60.21 15.31 -0.12
CA ASP A 107 -59.65 16.65 -0.01
C ASP A 107 -60.24 17.46 1.16
N SER A 108 -59.37 18.19 1.85
CA SER A 108 -59.73 19.16 2.90
C SER A 108 -59.13 20.56 2.68
N SER A 109 -58.54 20.79 1.50
CA SER A 109 -57.74 21.97 1.13
C SER A 109 -58.00 22.39 -0.32
N ASP A 110 -58.88 23.39 -0.46
CA ASP A 110 -59.30 24.12 -1.67
C ASP A 110 -59.99 23.34 -2.82
N LYS A 111 -61.22 23.78 -3.13
CA LYS A 111 -62.12 23.22 -4.15
C LYS A 111 -61.78 23.66 -5.58
N THR A 112 -60.51 23.81 -5.92
CA THR A 112 -60.05 24.28 -7.24
C THR A 112 -59.36 23.16 -7.99
N ASP A 113 -59.81 22.88 -9.22
CA ASP A 113 -59.36 21.73 -10.05
C ASP A 113 -57.88 21.76 -10.45
N GLN A 114 -57.22 22.90 -10.26
CA GLN A 114 -55.78 23.06 -10.38
C GLN A 114 -55.28 23.94 -9.23
N PRO A 115 -54.27 23.50 -8.44
CA PRO A 115 -53.69 24.33 -7.38
C PRO A 115 -52.86 25.49 -7.96
N THR A 116 -52.79 26.62 -7.25
CA THR A 116 -52.02 27.81 -7.65
C THR A 116 -50.54 27.76 -7.24
N HIS A 117 -50.21 26.92 -6.24
CA HIS A 117 -48.86 26.67 -5.75
C HIS A 117 -48.68 25.15 -5.49
N PRO A 118 -47.47 24.59 -5.61
CA PRO A 118 -47.22 23.17 -5.38
C PRO A 118 -47.47 22.80 -3.91
N VAL A 119 -48.21 21.71 -3.69
CA VAL A 119 -48.53 21.20 -2.35
C VAL A 119 -47.37 20.36 -1.84
N ILE A 120 -46.41 21.02 -1.16
CA ILE A 120 -45.22 20.34 -0.63
C ILE A 120 -45.54 19.59 0.67
N PHE A 121 -45.11 18.33 0.74
CA PHE A 121 -45.04 17.53 1.96
C PHE A 121 -43.74 16.70 1.98
N THR A 122 -43.56 15.84 2.98
CA THR A 122 -42.39 14.94 3.07
C THR A 122 -42.78 13.50 3.33
N LYS A 123 -41.91 12.58 2.88
CA LYS A 123 -41.91 11.15 3.23
C LYS A 123 -40.71 10.85 4.12
N ARG A 124 -40.93 10.26 5.30
CA ARG A 124 -39.87 10.00 6.28
C ARG A 124 -38.80 9.05 5.73
N SER A 125 -37.53 9.36 5.95
CA SER A 125 -36.36 8.52 5.62
C SER A 125 -36.51 7.03 6.00
N THR A 126 -37.16 6.73 7.13
CA THR A 126 -37.40 5.35 7.61
C THR A 126 -38.39 4.56 6.74
N SER A 127 -39.21 5.26 5.94
CA SER A 127 -40.12 4.66 4.96
C SER A 127 -39.41 4.12 3.70
N ILE A 128 -38.15 4.52 3.45
CA ILE A 128 -37.41 4.12 2.25
C ILE A 128 -37.11 2.62 2.26
N ILE A 129 -37.41 1.92 1.16
CA ILE A 129 -37.01 0.52 0.91
C ILE A 129 -36.48 0.34 -0.51
N ALA A 130 -35.70 -0.71 -0.72
CA ALA A 130 -35.13 -1.04 -2.03
C ALA A 130 -36.16 -1.70 -2.98
N HIS A 131 -35.80 -1.79 -4.27
CA HIS A 131 -36.45 -2.73 -5.19
C HIS A 131 -36.40 -4.16 -4.61
N GLY A 132 -37.53 -4.88 -4.65
CA GLY A 132 -37.66 -6.25 -4.16
C GLY A 132 -37.84 -6.41 -2.64
N GLU A 133 -37.73 -5.34 -1.84
CA GLU A 133 -38.12 -5.37 -0.42
C GLU A 133 -39.65 -5.30 -0.27
N PHE A 134 -40.19 -5.92 0.79
CA PHE A 134 -41.64 -5.94 1.03
C PHE A 134 -42.15 -4.62 1.61
N ILE A 135 -43.31 -4.16 1.11
CA ILE A 135 -44.11 -3.10 1.71
C ILE A 135 -44.94 -3.73 2.85
N PHE A 136 -44.72 -3.29 4.08
CA PHE A 136 -45.47 -3.76 5.25
C PHE A 136 -46.84 -3.05 5.32
N PRO A 137 -47.98 -3.77 5.38
CA PRO A 137 -49.31 -3.15 5.25
C PRO A 137 -49.82 -2.37 6.49
N HIS A 138 -49.09 -2.39 7.62
CA HIS A 138 -49.48 -1.74 8.89
C HIS A 138 -50.91 -2.06 9.36
N PRO A 139 -51.23 -3.34 9.66
CA PRO A 139 -52.57 -3.74 10.12
C PRO A 139 -52.99 -2.99 11.38
N GLY A 140 -54.24 -2.53 11.42
CA GLY A 140 -54.78 -1.70 12.49
C GLY A 140 -54.39 -0.21 12.43
N PHE A 141 -53.42 0.18 11.58
CA PHE A 141 -53.16 1.57 11.27
C PHE A 141 -53.97 2.06 10.07
N THR A 142 -54.14 1.26 9.01
CA THR A 142 -54.99 1.58 7.85
C THR A 142 -55.52 0.33 7.17
N GLU A 143 -56.62 0.48 6.42
CA GLU A 143 -57.16 -0.53 5.50
C GLU A 143 -57.20 0.00 4.05
N THR A 144 -56.60 1.17 3.81
CA THR A 144 -56.66 1.93 2.54
C THR A 144 -55.26 2.23 1.99
N VAL A 145 -54.45 1.17 1.89
CA VAL A 145 -53.11 1.22 1.27
C VAL A 145 -53.26 1.37 -0.25
N ASP A 146 -52.56 2.34 -0.82
CA ASP A 146 -52.66 2.73 -2.23
C ASP A 146 -51.26 3.02 -2.82
N TYR A 147 -51.13 2.87 -4.14
CA TYR A 147 -49.90 3.09 -4.91
C TYR A 147 -49.90 4.49 -5.56
N GLU A 148 -48.70 5.05 -5.72
CA GLU A 148 -48.49 6.28 -6.49
C GLU A 148 -47.14 6.20 -7.19
N GLY A 149 -47.11 5.83 -8.47
CA GLY A 149 -45.88 5.80 -9.24
C GLY A 149 -45.38 7.22 -9.55
N GLU A 150 -44.14 7.52 -9.19
CA GLU A 150 -43.55 8.85 -9.34
C GLU A 150 -42.13 8.83 -9.90
N ILE A 151 -41.71 9.97 -10.44
CA ILE A 151 -40.34 10.26 -10.83
C ILE A 151 -39.67 10.95 -9.64
N GLY A 152 -38.56 10.38 -9.16
CA GLY A 152 -37.70 11.01 -8.16
C GLY A 152 -36.60 11.81 -8.84
N VAL A 153 -36.54 13.12 -8.62
CA VAL A 153 -35.45 14.00 -9.07
C VAL A 153 -34.39 14.07 -7.97
N ILE A 154 -33.14 13.76 -8.30
CA ILE A 154 -32.00 13.80 -7.38
C ILE A 154 -31.19 15.08 -7.63
N LEU A 155 -30.97 15.87 -6.58
CA LEU A 155 -30.24 17.14 -6.66
C LEU A 155 -28.72 16.92 -6.50
N GLY A 156 -27.93 17.70 -7.23
CA GLY A 156 -26.47 17.56 -7.32
C GLY A 156 -25.66 18.68 -6.68
N LYS A 157 -26.28 19.81 -6.33
CA LYS A 157 -25.61 21.02 -5.83
C LYS A 157 -26.37 21.60 -4.66
N SER A 158 -25.65 22.23 -3.73
CA SER A 158 -26.27 23.02 -2.67
C SER A 158 -26.77 24.37 -3.22
N GLY A 159 -27.98 24.79 -2.81
CA GLY A 159 -28.63 25.96 -3.37
C GLY A 159 -29.63 26.62 -2.42
N TYR A 160 -29.75 27.94 -2.51
CA TYR A 160 -30.72 28.76 -1.80
C TYR A 160 -31.21 29.86 -2.74
N ARG A 161 -32.54 30.02 -2.84
CA ARG A 161 -33.23 30.89 -3.81
C ARG A 161 -32.75 30.68 -5.26
N VAL A 162 -32.66 29.42 -5.67
CA VAL A 162 -32.31 29.05 -7.05
C VAL A 162 -33.36 29.62 -8.00
N SER A 163 -32.93 30.33 -9.03
CA SER A 163 -33.87 30.88 -10.01
C SER A 163 -34.26 29.81 -11.05
N GLU A 164 -35.49 29.88 -11.55
CA GLU A 164 -36.07 28.82 -12.41
C GLU A 164 -35.24 28.56 -13.68
N LYS A 165 -34.57 29.58 -14.23
CA LYS A 165 -33.67 29.42 -15.38
C LYS A 165 -32.40 28.62 -15.07
N ASP A 166 -31.94 28.64 -13.80
CA ASP A 166 -30.70 28.00 -13.36
C ASP A 166 -30.97 26.61 -12.74
N ALA A 167 -32.23 26.30 -12.42
CA ALA A 167 -32.62 25.12 -11.66
C ALA A 167 -32.19 23.78 -12.28
N TRP A 168 -32.07 23.71 -13.61
CA TRP A 168 -31.54 22.50 -14.27
C TRP A 168 -30.09 22.19 -13.91
N ASP A 169 -29.27 23.20 -13.61
CA ASP A 169 -27.87 22.99 -13.18
C ASP A 169 -27.78 22.33 -11.78
N TYR A 170 -28.88 22.28 -11.03
CA TYR A 170 -28.97 21.66 -9.71
C TYR A 170 -29.50 20.23 -9.76
N VAL A 171 -30.03 19.77 -10.90
CA VAL A 171 -30.49 18.39 -11.08
C VAL A 171 -29.29 17.52 -11.48
N TRP A 172 -28.93 16.55 -10.64
CA TRP A 172 -27.93 15.54 -10.99
C TRP A 172 -28.54 14.47 -11.90
N GLY A 173 -29.74 13.99 -11.56
CA GLY A 173 -30.34 12.83 -12.21
C GLY A 173 -31.66 12.40 -11.62
N TYR A 174 -32.05 11.16 -11.89
CA TYR A 174 -33.38 10.63 -11.61
C TYR A 174 -33.35 9.20 -11.03
N THR A 175 -34.39 8.83 -10.31
CA THR A 175 -34.72 7.49 -9.79
C THR A 175 -36.24 7.28 -9.84
N ILE A 176 -36.73 6.05 -9.63
CA ILE A 176 -38.18 5.78 -9.50
C ILE A 176 -38.55 5.83 -8.01
N ILE A 177 -39.75 6.34 -7.71
CA ILE A 177 -40.35 6.33 -6.38
C ILE A 177 -41.76 5.72 -6.48
N ASN A 178 -42.17 4.99 -5.45
CA ASN A 178 -43.58 4.70 -5.20
C ASN A 178 -44.01 5.45 -3.94
N ASP A 179 -44.89 6.45 -4.07
CA ASP A 179 -45.44 7.19 -2.93
C ASP A 179 -46.64 6.45 -2.32
N VAL A 180 -46.34 5.27 -1.77
CA VAL A 180 -47.33 4.40 -1.12
C VAL A 180 -48.03 5.19 -0.01
N THR A 181 -49.37 5.13 0.00
CA THR A 181 -50.19 6.04 0.81
C THR A 181 -51.28 5.31 1.58
N ALA A 182 -51.45 5.66 2.86
CA ALA A 182 -52.61 5.31 3.68
C ALA A 182 -53.69 6.41 3.55
N ARG A 183 -54.69 6.21 2.67
CA ARG A 183 -55.62 7.29 2.26
C ARG A 183 -56.47 7.87 3.39
N GLU A 184 -56.96 7.03 4.29
CA GLU A 184 -57.65 7.49 5.50
C GLU A 184 -56.77 8.44 6.31
N ARG A 185 -55.49 8.09 6.50
CA ARG A 185 -54.56 8.88 7.33
C ARG A 185 -54.08 10.15 6.64
N GLN A 186 -54.01 10.14 5.31
CA GLN A 186 -53.80 11.35 4.49
C GLN A 186 -54.95 12.36 4.71
N ARG A 187 -56.21 11.89 4.67
CA ARG A 187 -57.41 12.71 4.88
C ARG A 187 -57.56 13.19 6.33
N ASP A 188 -57.54 12.25 7.28
CA ASP A 188 -57.94 12.49 8.68
C ASP A 188 -57.05 13.53 9.39
N HIS A 189 -55.76 13.59 9.03
CA HIS A 189 -54.77 14.44 9.68
C HIS A 189 -54.49 15.76 8.96
N LYS A 190 -55.06 15.98 7.76
CA LYS A 190 -54.88 17.14 6.85
C LYS A 190 -53.45 17.33 6.31
N GLN A 191 -52.44 17.22 7.16
CA GLN A 191 -51.04 17.17 6.77
C GLN A 191 -50.72 15.75 6.28
N PHE A 192 -50.39 15.60 4.99
CA PHE A 192 -50.27 14.29 4.35
C PHE A 192 -49.17 13.40 4.96
N TYR A 193 -48.16 13.99 5.61
CA TYR A 193 -46.99 13.32 6.20
C TYR A 193 -47.31 11.97 6.85
N ILE A 194 -48.31 11.87 7.75
CA ILE A 194 -48.61 10.62 8.47
C ILE A 194 -49.25 9.53 7.60
N GLY A 195 -49.97 9.91 6.53
CA GLY A 195 -50.45 8.96 5.51
C GLY A 195 -49.37 8.55 4.50
N LYS A 196 -48.30 9.35 4.38
CA LYS A 196 -47.24 9.27 3.37
C LYS A 196 -45.89 8.74 3.91
N SER A 197 -45.74 8.67 5.23
CA SER A 197 -44.52 8.29 5.96
C SER A 197 -44.55 7.03 6.85
N PRO A 198 -45.55 6.11 6.81
CA PRO A 198 -45.39 4.81 7.46
C PRO A 198 -44.11 4.10 7.00
N ASP A 199 -43.47 3.30 7.86
CA ASP A 199 -42.28 2.55 7.46
C ASP A 199 -42.57 1.69 6.21
N THR A 200 -41.58 1.50 5.33
CA THR A 200 -41.70 0.84 4.01
C THR A 200 -42.55 1.53 2.94
N PHE A 201 -43.22 2.66 3.22
CA PHE A 201 -44.08 3.35 2.23
C PHE A 201 -43.33 4.25 1.21
N CYS A 202 -42.00 4.18 1.13
CA CYS A 202 -41.22 4.87 0.10
C CYS A 202 -40.26 3.93 -0.66
N PRO A 203 -40.75 2.91 -1.39
CA PRO A 203 -39.90 2.19 -2.32
C PRO A 203 -39.19 3.15 -3.28
N MET A 204 -37.88 2.91 -3.49
CA MET A 204 -37.03 3.74 -4.34
C MET A 204 -35.96 2.89 -5.04
N GLY A 205 -35.74 3.17 -6.34
CA GLY A 205 -34.74 2.48 -7.17
C GLY A 205 -35.32 1.99 -8.49
N PRO A 206 -34.84 0.89 -9.08
CA PRO A 206 -33.68 0.10 -8.65
C PRO A 206 -32.34 0.84 -8.84
N ILE A 207 -32.32 1.87 -9.68
CA ILE A 207 -31.12 2.64 -10.05
C ILE A 207 -31.35 4.15 -9.97
N ALA A 208 -30.25 4.89 -9.81
CA ALA A 208 -30.17 6.32 -10.01
C ALA A 208 -29.33 6.62 -11.25
N VAL A 209 -29.81 7.48 -12.16
CA VAL A 209 -29.16 7.77 -13.46
C VAL A 209 -29.00 9.28 -13.66
N PRO A 210 -27.81 9.77 -14.07
CA PRO A 210 -27.59 11.18 -14.38
C PRO A 210 -28.52 11.72 -15.47
N ALA A 211 -28.98 12.95 -15.33
CA ALA A 211 -29.98 13.56 -16.22
C ALA A 211 -29.49 13.67 -17.67
N SER A 212 -28.18 13.77 -17.88
CA SER A 212 -27.52 13.81 -19.19
C SER A 212 -27.57 12.48 -19.98
N LYS A 213 -27.98 11.39 -19.34
CA LYS A 213 -28.07 10.03 -19.93
C LYS A 213 -29.50 9.61 -20.27
N LEU A 214 -30.48 10.49 -20.02
CA LEU A 214 -31.91 10.22 -20.17
C LEU A 214 -32.57 11.20 -21.17
N PRO A 215 -33.70 10.83 -21.80
CA PRO A 215 -34.46 11.75 -22.62
C PRO A 215 -35.10 12.85 -21.77
N LYS A 216 -35.30 14.04 -22.36
CA LYS A 216 -35.89 15.20 -21.67
C LYS A 216 -37.30 14.93 -21.14
N THR A 217 -38.11 14.24 -21.94
CA THR A 217 -39.45 13.78 -21.54
C THR A 217 -39.32 12.37 -20.97
N LEU A 218 -39.64 12.19 -19.69
CA LEU A 218 -39.71 10.88 -19.05
C LEU A 218 -41.17 10.44 -18.96
N ARG A 219 -41.47 9.22 -19.43
CA ARG A 219 -42.74 8.53 -19.17
C ARG A 219 -42.63 7.71 -17.89
N VAL A 220 -43.66 7.77 -17.04
CA VAL A 220 -43.88 6.94 -15.86
C VAL A 220 -45.16 6.11 -16.05
N GLU A 221 -45.09 4.80 -15.79
CA GLU A 221 -46.26 3.91 -15.83
C GLU A 221 -46.25 2.93 -14.66
N THR A 222 -47.41 2.72 -14.02
CA THR A 222 -47.59 1.82 -12.87
C THR A 222 -48.51 0.67 -13.24
N THR A 223 -48.15 -0.55 -12.82
CA THR A 223 -49.04 -1.72 -12.85
C THR A 223 -49.21 -2.33 -11.45
N VAL A 224 -50.34 -2.98 -11.22
CA VAL A 224 -50.60 -3.79 -10.02
C VAL A 224 -50.99 -5.19 -10.49
N ASN A 225 -50.24 -6.21 -10.07
CA ASN A 225 -50.39 -7.59 -10.56
C ASN A 225 -50.37 -7.71 -12.10
N GLY A 226 -49.61 -6.84 -12.78
CA GLY A 226 -49.54 -6.73 -14.24
C GLY A 226 -50.71 -5.96 -14.89
N GLU A 227 -51.75 -5.58 -14.16
CA GLU A 227 -52.79 -4.69 -14.66
C GLU A 227 -52.30 -3.24 -14.66
N LYS A 228 -52.29 -2.58 -15.83
CA LYS A 228 -51.86 -1.19 -15.97
C LYS A 228 -52.84 -0.24 -15.29
N ARG A 229 -52.34 0.56 -14.34
CA ARG A 229 -53.13 1.49 -13.52
C ARG A 229 -52.88 2.96 -13.85
N GLN A 230 -51.61 3.37 -13.97
CA GLN A 230 -51.22 4.76 -14.22
C GLN A 230 -50.34 4.86 -15.46
N ALA A 231 -50.43 5.97 -16.20
CA ALA A 231 -49.46 6.35 -17.22
C ALA A 231 -49.53 7.85 -17.54
N ALA A 232 -48.39 8.56 -17.48
CA ALA A 232 -48.22 9.92 -17.98
C ALA A 232 -46.75 10.23 -18.26
N THR A 233 -46.45 11.48 -18.58
CA THR A 233 -45.09 12.00 -18.85
C THR A 233 -44.78 13.26 -18.03
N THR A 234 -43.50 13.61 -17.92
CA THR A 234 -43.04 14.89 -17.34
C THR A 234 -43.66 16.13 -17.99
N ASP A 235 -44.16 16.00 -19.21
CA ASP A 235 -44.74 17.11 -19.97
C ASP A 235 -46.22 17.35 -19.57
N ASP A 236 -46.81 16.42 -18.80
CA ASP A 236 -48.16 16.51 -18.21
C ASP A 236 -48.15 17.13 -16.78
N LEU A 237 -46.99 17.55 -16.28
CA LEU A 237 -46.82 18.17 -14.96
C LEU A 237 -47.38 19.60 -14.91
N ILE A 238 -48.11 19.94 -13.84
CA ILE A 238 -48.62 21.29 -13.58
C ILE A 238 -47.48 22.25 -13.20
N PHE A 239 -46.61 21.82 -12.28
CA PHE A 239 -45.42 22.54 -11.85
C PHE A 239 -44.19 21.81 -12.38
N SER A 240 -43.41 22.51 -13.21
CA SER A 240 -42.18 22.01 -13.82
C SER A 240 -41.12 21.69 -12.77
N ILE A 241 -40.21 20.75 -13.05
CA ILE A 241 -39.07 20.44 -12.17
C ILE A 241 -38.25 21.72 -11.83
N PRO A 242 -37.95 22.62 -12.79
CA PRO A 242 -37.38 23.93 -12.48
C PRO A 242 -38.18 24.77 -11.47
N TYR A 243 -39.51 24.85 -11.63
CA TYR A 243 -40.38 25.58 -10.72
C TYR A 243 -40.38 24.96 -9.31
N LEU A 244 -40.36 23.62 -9.22
CA LEU A 244 -40.26 22.90 -7.95
C LEU A 244 -38.93 23.18 -7.24
N VAL A 245 -37.78 23.09 -7.93
CA VAL A 245 -36.45 23.40 -7.38
C VAL A 245 -36.34 24.85 -6.92
N LYS A 246 -36.91 25.79 -7.70
CA LYS A 246 -37.06 27.20 -7.32
C LYS A 246 -37.87 27.33 -6.03
N THR A 247 -39.13 26.88 -6.02
CA THR A 247 -40.03 27.01 -4.85
C THR A 247 -39.47 26.33 -3.60
N LEU A 248 -38.90 25.14 -3.73
CA LEU A 248 -38.30 24.41 -2.61
C LEU A 248 -37.04 25.08 -2.05
N SER A 249 -36.34 25.91 -2.82
CA SER A 249 -35.14 26.63 -2.36
C SER A 249 -35.40 28.09 -1.95
N GLU A 250 -36.59 28.65 -2.17
CA GLU A 250 -36.91 30.05 -1.80
C GLU A 250 -36.75 30.34 -0.30
N GLY A 251 -37.14 29.37 0.55
CA GLY A 251 -37.13 29.49 2.01
C GLY A 251 -36.08 28.64 2.75
N GLN A 252 -35.51 27.62 2.11
CA GLN A 252 -34.59 26.64 2.73
C GLN A 252 -33.46 26.27 1.76
N THR A 253 -32.36 25.71 2.29
CA THR A 253 -31.22 25.27 1.47
C THR A 253 -31.46 23.84 0.97
N ILE A 254 -31.53 23.66 -0.35
CA ILE A 254 -31.43 22.34 -0.99
C ILE A 254 -29.97 21.87 -1.01
N GLN A 255 -29.74 20.56 -0.95
CA GLN A 255 -28.42 19.95 -0.82
C GLN A 255 -28.17 18.83 -1.86
N PRO A 256 -26.91 18.50 -2.19
CA PRO A 256 -26.59 17.32 -2.99
C PRO A 256 -27.15 16.04 -2.33
N GLY A 257 -27.83 15.22 -3.13
CA GLY A 257 -28.52 14.01 -2.70
C GLY A 257 -29.90 14.22 -2.04
N ASP A 258 -30.42 15.45 -1.98
CA ASP A 258 -31.85 15.64 -1.70
C ASP A 258 -32.69 15.13 -2.88
N VAL A 259 -33.86 14.54 -2.57
CA VAL A 259 -34.74 13.91 -3.56
C VAL A 259 -36.11 14.57 -3.56
N ILE A 260 -36.62 14.90 -4.76
CA ILE A 260 -37.96 15.44 -5.00
C ILE A 260 -38.80 14.38 -5.73
N ALA A 261 -39.83 13.85 -5.07
CA ALA A 261 -40.88 13.06 -5.69
C ALA A 261 -41.89 14.02 -6.36
N THR A 262 -42.06 13.93 -7.69
CA THR A 262 -42.68 15.00 -8.50
C THR A 262 -44.21 15.06 -8.46
N GLY A 263 -44.88 14.16 -7.76
CA GLY A 263 -46.33 13.91 -7.90
C GLY A 263 -46.62 12.74 -8.84
N THR A 264 -47.83 12.19 -8.75
CA THR A 264 -48.26 10.97 -9.44
C THR A 264 -49.36 11.18 -10.51
N PRO A 265 -49.46 10.35 -11.55
CA PRO A 265 -50.54 10.42 -12.54
C PRO A 265 -51.91 9.91 -12.03
N ALA A 266 -52.97 10.15 -12.81
CA ALA A 266 -54.29 9.60 -12.52
C ALA A 266 -54.33 8.05 -12.64
N GLY A 267 -55.32 7.42 -12.01
CA GLY A 267 -55.48 5.95 -11.98
C GLY A 267 -54.96 5.27 -10.70
N VAL A 268 -54.77 6.04 -9.63
CA VAL A 268 -54.53 5.53 -8.27
C VAL A 268 -55.74 4.75 -7.75
N GLY A 269 -55.55 3.89 -6.75
CA GLY A 269 -56.56 2.97 -6.23
C GLY A 269 -57.85 3.64 -5.76
N PHE A 270 -57.76 4.80 -5.08
CA PHE A 270 -58.97 5.52 -4.66
C PHE A 270 -59.80 6.10 -5.81
N GLY A 271 -59.17 6.40 -6.96
CA GLY A 271 -59.83 7.03 -8.12
C GLY A 271 -60.75 6.09 -8.88
N GLN A 272 -60.57 4.78 -8.67
CA GLN A 272 -61.36 3.72 -9.28
C GLN A 272 -62.79 3.69 -8.76
N LYS A 273 -63.68 3.01 -9.50
CA LYS A 273 -65.13 2.97 -9.22
C LYS A 273 -65.64 1.52 -9.31
N PRO A 274 -65.69 0.78 -8.18
CA PRO A 274 -65.38 1.20 -6.81
C PRO A 274 -63.87 1.42 -6.57
N PRO A 275 -63.49 2.14 -5.49
CA PRO A 275 -62.09 2.21 -5.04
C PRO A 275 -61.48 0.83 -4.81
N VAL A 276 -60.19 0.69 -5.13
CA VAL A 276 -59.42 -0.55 -4.98
C VAL A 276 -58.19 -0.26 -4.11
N TRP A 277 -57.95 -1.11 -3.12
CA TRP A 277 -56.82 -1.01 -2.20
C TRP A 277 -55.84 -2.16 -2.41
N LEU A 278 -54.58 -1.94 -2.05
CA LEU A 278 -53.53 -2.95 -2.11
C LEU A 278 -53.69 -3.98 -0.98
N LEU A 279 -53.69 -5.25 -1.35
CA LEU A 279 -53.87 -6.40 -0.48
C LEU A 279 -52.56 -7.19 -0.30
N PRO A 280 -52.41 -7.98 0.78
CA PRO A 280 -51.27 -8.88 0.95
C PRO A 280 -51.04 -9.78 -0.26
N GLY A 281 -49.79 -9.84 -0.74
CA GLY A 281 -49.41 -10.55 -1.95
C GLY A 281 -49.52 -9.75 -3.25
N ASP A 282 -50.16 -8.57 -3.26
CA ASP A 282 -50.16 -7.71 -4.45
C ASP A 282 -48.73 -7.24 -4.80
N VAL A 283 -48.40 -7.25 -6.07
CA VAL A 283 -47.13 -6.73 -6.62
C VAL A 283 -47.41 -5.40 -7.30
N VAL A 284 -46.68 -4.35 -6.91
CA VAL A 284 -46.72 -3.03 -7.55
C VAL A 284 -45.43 -2.81 -8.32
N ASP A 285 -45.55 -2.64 -9.64
CA ASP A 285 -44.45 -2.34 -10.55
C ASP A 285 -44.57 -0.91 -11.05
N VAL A 286 -43.63 -0.04 -10.68
CA VAL A 286 -43.50 1.32 -11.24
C VAL A 286 -42.34 1.34 -12.23
N SER A 287 -42.60 1.75 -13.46
CA SER A 287 -41.61 1.83 -14.53
C SER A 287 -41.40 3.27 -14.99
N VAL A 288 -40.15 3.65 -15.26
CA VAL A 288 -39.81 4.97 -15.81
C VAL A 288 -38.79 4.84 -16.93
N THR A 289 -38.94 5.68 -17.95
CA THR A 289 -38.09 5.70 -19.15
C THR A 289 -36.61 5.74 -18.81
N GLY A 290 -35.87 4.68 -19.14
CA GLY A 290 -34.43 4.56 -18.89
C GLY A 290 -34.00 4.23 -17.45
N LEU A 291 -34.95 4.08 -16.50
CA LEU A 291 -34.67 3.73 -15.10
C LEU A 291 -35.03 2.27 -14.75
N GLY A 292 -35.61 1.51 -15.69
CA GLY A 292 -36.05 0.14 -15.47
C GLY A 292 -37.39 0.08 -14.73
N VAL A 293 -37.53 -0.88 -13.80
CA VAL A 293 -38.75 -1.13 -13.03
C VAL A 293 -38.42 -1.26 -11.54
N LEU A 294 -39.16 -0.53 -10.72
CA LEU A 294 -39.21 -0.64 -9.27
C LEU A 294 -40.37 -1.58 -8.92
N SER A 295 -40.05 -2.78 -8.44
CA SER A 295 -41.03 -3.83 -8.12
C SER A 295 -41.02 -4.11 -6.62
N ASN A 296 -42.19 -4.08 -5.98
CA ASN A 296 -42.34 -4.31 -4.55
C ASN A 296 -43.67 -5.03 -4.24
N THR A 297 -43.64 -6.01 -3.33
CA THR A 297 -44.81 -6.81 -2.93
C THR A 297 -45.35 -6.39 -1.57
N ILE A 298 -46.66 -6.41 -1.38
CA ILE A 298 -47.29 -6.22 -0.06
C ILE A 298 -47.05 -7.46 0.82
N ALA A 299 -46.49 -7.25 2.01
CA ALA A 299 -46.24 -8.31 2.98
C ALA A 299 -47.52 -8.89 3.58
N GLU A 300 -47.43 -10.13 4.09
CA GLU A 300 -48.46 -10.70 4.96
C GLU A 300 -48.70 -9.82 6.20
N PRO A 301 -49.95 -9.61 6.68
CA PRO A 301 -50.23 -8.79 7.86
C PRO A 301 -49.61 -9.33 9.16
N THR A 302 -49.24 -10.62 9.17
CA THR A 302 -48.53 -11.28 10.28
C THR A 302 -47.03 -11.01 10.30
N SER A 303 -46.49 -10.33 9.28
CA SER A 303 -45.10 -9.90 9.21
C SER A 303 -44.73 -8.94 10.34
N LYS A 304 -43.44 -8.86 10.65
CA LYS A 304 -42.89 -7.80 11.51
C LYS A 304 -42.43 -6.63 10.65
N ASN A 305 -42.68 -5.40 11.09
CA ASN A 305 -42.09 -4.21 10.48
C ASN A 305 -40.55 -4.34 10.46
N PRO A 306 -39.90 -4.45 9.27
CA PRO A 306 -38.46 -4.69 9.17
C PRO A 306 -37.64 -3.47 9.60
N THR A 307 -38.21 -2.26 9.51
CA THR A 307 -37.51 -1.01 9.81
C THR A 307 -37.13 -0.92 11.30
N ILE A 308 -37.88 -1.53 12.21
CA ILE A 308 -37.51 -1.58 13.64
C ILE A 308 -36.16 -2.27 13.82
N ALA A 309 -35.92 -3.39 13.14
CA ALA A 309 -34.65 -4.10 13.20
C ALA A 309 -33.53 -3.29 12.51
N ARG A 310 -33.82 -2.70 11.34
CA ARG A 310 -32.89 -1.86 10.56
C ARG A 310 -32.40 -0.63 11.32
N VAL A 311 -33.28 0.04 12.07
CA VAL A 311 -32.93 1.17 12.94
C VAL A 311 -32.18 0.67 14.18
N ALA A 312 -32.64 -0.40 14.83
CA ALA A 312 -32.00 -0.93 16.05
C ALA A 312 -30.56 -1.47 15.86
N THR A 313 -30.17 -1.84 14.62
CA THR A 313 -28.79 -2.24 14.29
C THR A 313 -27.86 -1.06 13.98
N THR A 314 -28.38 0.16 13.84
CA THR A 314 -27.55 1.35 13.56
C THR A 314 -27.03 1.94 14.88
N THR A 315 -25.72 1.96 15.05
CA THR A 315 -25.07 2.56 16.25
C THR A 315 -24.39 3.88 15.92
N HIS A 316 -24.64 4.90 16.74
CA HIS A 316 -23.89 6.16 16.73
C HIS A 316 -22.69 6.15 17.69
N ILE A 317 -22.45 5.04 18.40
CA ILE A 317 -21.29 4.87 19.27
C ILE A 317 -20.10 4.42 18.39
N PRO A 318 -19.03 5.23 18.25
CA PRO A 318 -17.92 4.90 17.36
C PRO A 318 -17.16 3.66 17.85
N THR A 319 -16.56 2.93 16.90
CA THR A 319 -15.78 1.72 17.17
C THR A 319 -14.40 1.83 16.53
N SER A 320 -13.39 2.10 17.36
CA SER A 320 -11.99 2.22 16.95
C SER A 320 -11.42 0.89 16.42
N ASN A 321 -10.34 0.98 15.64
CA ASN A 321 -9.67 -0.10 14.89
C ASN A 321 -10.52 -0.91 13.89
N LEU A 322 -11.85 -0.78 13.83
CA LEU A 322 -12.68 -1.65 12.96
C LEU A 322 -12.27 -1.57 11.47
N ASP A 323 -11.95 -0.36 11.00
CA ASP A 323 -11.52 -0.12 9.62
C ASP A 323 -10.14 -0.71 9.28
N LYS A 324 -9.26 -0.92 10.28
CA LYS A 324 -8.00 -1.67 10.11
C LYS A 324 -8.23 -3.13 9.69
N THR A 325 -9.47 -3.61 9.83
CA THR A 325 -9.92 -4.96 9.43
C THR A 325 -11.02 -4.90 8.37
N CYS A 326 -11.10 -3.82 7.59
CA CYS A 326 -12.08 -3.64 6.51
C CYS A 326 -13.54 -3.91 6.96
N GLY A 327 -13.94 -3.38 8.11
CA GLY A 327 -15.28 -3.61 8.68
C GLY A 327 -15.43 -4.86 9.55
N GLY A 328 -14.33 -5.59 9.83
CA GLY A 328 -14.31 -6.76 10.72
C GLY A 328 -13.94 -8.09 10.05
N VAL A 329 -13.41 -8.06 8.82
CA VAL A 329 -12.85 -9.22 8.12
C VAL A 329 -11.74 -9.85 8.97
N SER A 330 -11.72 -11.19 9.02
CA SER A 330 -10.79 -11.99 9.83
C SER A 330 -10.86 -11.79 11.35
N LEU A 331 -11.86 -11.07 11.90
CA LEU A 331 -12.09 -11.00 13.34
C LEU A 331 -12.83 -12.23 13.90
N THR A 332 -12.21 -12.88 14.88
CA THR A 332 -12.78 -14.02 15.61
C THR A 332 -13.79 -13.54 16.64
N THR A 333 -14.91 -14.26 16.79
CA THR A 333 -15.90 -13.98 17.84
C THR A 333 -15.44 -14.63 19.15
N VAL A 334 -14.93 -13.84 20.09
CA VAL A 334 -14.42 -14.30 21.40
C VAL A 334 -15.39 -13.86 22.49
N GLY A 335 -16.14 -14.81 23.06
CA GLY A 335 -17.29 -14.49 23.91
C GLY A 335 -18.32 -13.64 23.17
N SER A 336 -18.61 -12.43 23.65
CA SER A 336 -19.46 -11.44 22.97
C SER A 336 -18.70 -10.44 22.09
N LYS A 337 -17.37 -10.51 22.04
CA LYS A 337 -16.51 -9.54 21.33
C LYS A 337 -16.09 -10.04 19.95
N LYS A 338 -15.70 -9.12 19.08
CA LYS A 338 -14.91 -9.38 17.87
C LYS A 338 -13.47 -8.96 18.15
N LEU A 339 -12.51 -9.89 18.07
CA LEU A 339 -11.08 -9.65 18.35
C LEU A 339 -10.21 -10.28 17.26
N TYR A 340 -9.04 -9.69 17.01
CA TYR A 340 -8.06 -10.25 16.09
C TYR A 340 -7.26 -11.36 16.77
N TYR A 341 -7.34 -12.56 16.19
CA TYR A 341 -6.68 -13.77 16.67
C TYR A 341 -5.93 -14.43 15.52
N ARG A 342 -4.67 -14.83 15.78
CA ARG A 342 -3.86 -15.64 14.87
C ARG A 342 -3.43 -16.93 15.56
N HIS A 343 -3.72 -18.05 14.91
CA HIS A 343 -3.02 -19.31 15.15
C HIS A 343 -1.73 -19.36 14.32
N ALA A 344 -0.67 -19.94 14.87
CA ALA A 344 0.55 -20.26 14.13
C ALA A 344 1.21 -21.54 14.64
N GLY A 345 2.05 -22.15 13.81
CA GLY A 345 2.78 -23.37 14.15
C GLY A 345 1.95 -24.66 14.13
N VAL A 346 2.45 -25.70 14.80
CA VAL A 346 1.89 -27.06 14.74
C VAL A 346 0.65 -27.17 15.63
N SER A 347 -0.51 -27.42 15.04
CA SER A 347 -1.81 -27.51 15.74
C SER A 347 -1.92 -28.65 16.77
N THR A 348 -1.08 -29.68 16.65
CA THR A 348 -0.96 -30.78 17.63
C THR A 348 0.17 -30.57 18.65
N GLY A 349 0.93 -29.48 18.53
CA GLY A 349 2.01 -29.13 19.46
C GLY A 349 1.50 -28.58 20.79
N SER A 350 2.38 -28.50 21.79
CA SER A 350 2.05 -27.91 23.10
C SER A 350 1.54 -26.48 22.94
N PRO A 351 0.41 -26.08 23.57
CA PRO A 351 -0.15 -24.75 23.37
C PRO A 351 0.63 -23.67 24.11
N ILE A 352 0.96 -22.58 23.40
CA ILE A 352 1.53 -21.35 23.94
C ILE A 352 0.55 -20.20 23.68
N ILE A 353 0.20 -19.45 24.73
CA ILE A 353 -0.66 -18.26 24.65
C ILE A 353 0.21 -17.01 24.87
N PHE A 354 0.11 -16.04 23.96
CA PHE A 354 0.87 -14.79 24.02
C PHE A 354 -0.01 -13.60 24.45
N ILE A 355 0.44 -12.83 25.45
CA ILE A 355 -0.33 -11.72 26.05
C ILE A 355 0.53 -10.44 26.10
N HIS A 356 0.40 -9.61 25.06
CA HIS A 356 1.25 -8.44 24.84
C HIS A 356 1.01 -7.29 25.84
N GLY A 357 1.98 -6.37 25.92
CA GLY A 357 1.92 -5.19 26.78
C GLY A 357 1.09 -4.03 26.23
N LEU A 358 0.91 -3.00 27.07
CA LEU A 358 0.33 -1.71 26.71
C LEU A 358 1.18 -1.04 25.63
N GLY A 359 0.58 -0.74 24.48
CA GLY A 359 1.30 -0.21 23.31
C GLY A 359 2.00 -1.27 22.44
N GLY A 360 1.79 -2.55 22.73
CA GLY A 360 2.16 -3.67 21.88
C GLY A 360 1.00 -4.20 21.04
N SER A 361 1.28 -5.25 20.29
CA SER A 361 0.32 -6.17 19.68
C SER A 361 0.91 -7.59 19.70
N SER A 362 0.21 -8.58 19.15
CA SER A 362 0.72 -9.91 18.85
C SER A 362 2.12 -9.94 18.20
N GLU A 363 2.43 -8.97 17.33
CA GLU A 363 3.74 -8.86 16.65
C GLU A 363 4.93 -8.54 17.56
N TYR A 364 4.70 -8.11 18.82
CA TYR A 364 5.77 -7.97 19.81
C TYR A 364 6.56 -9.27 20.03
N TYR A 365 5.93 -10.43 19.80
CA TYR A 365 6.54 -11.74 20.01
C TYR A 365 7.19 -12.34 18.77
N THR A 366 6.95 -11.81 17.57
CA THR A 366 7.47 -12.36 16.31
C THR A 366 9.01 -12.54 16.30
N PRO A 367 9.83 -11.60 16.82
CA PRO A 367 11.27 -11.83 16.97
C PRO A 367 11.63 -13.00 17.90
N LEU A 368 10.92 -13.16 19.02
CA LEU A 368 11.17 -14.22 20.00
C LEU A 368 10.71 -15.60 19.50
N ILE A 369 9.55 -15.64 18.84
CA ILE A 369 9.00 -16.84 18.18
C ILE A 369 9.97 -17.35 17.12
N SER A 370 10.52 -16.45 16.30
CA SER A 370 11.53 -16.77 15.29
C SER A 370 12.85 -17.25 15.91
N ALA A 371 13.39 -16.52 16.89
CA ALA A 371 14.65 -16.85 17.56
C ALA A 371 14.64 -18.20 18.31
N LEU A 372 13.48 -18.61 18.84
CA LEU A 372 13.28 -19.90 19.50
C LEU A 372 12.72 -20.99 18.56
N GLY A 373 12.31 -20.65 17.34
CA GLY A 373 11.73 -21.57 16.35
C GLY A 373 10.41 -22.22 16.78
N LEU A 374 9.62 -21.55 17.64
CA LEU A 374 8.49 -22.16 18.35
C LEU A 374 7.41 -22.72 17.41
N GLU A 375 7.17 -22.08 16.26
CA GLU A 375 6.23 -22.51 15.22
C GLU A 375 6.47 -23.94 14.74
N LYS A 376 7.72 -24.43 14.80
CA LYS A 376 8.09 -25.78 14.35
C LYS A 376 7.69 -26.89 15.31
N THR A 377 7.20 -26.56 16.51
CA THR A 377 6.98 -27.54 17.61
C THR A 377 5.76 -27.28 18.49
N HIS A 378 5.25 -26.05 18.53
CA HIS A 378 4.19 -25.63 19.44
C HIS A 378 2.99 -25.06 18.68
N SER A 379 1.81 -25.17 19.29
CA SER A 379 0.59 -24.49 18.83
C SER A 379 0.59 -23.08 19.41
N LEU A 380 0.77 -22.06 18.58
CA LEU A 380 0.89 -20.67 19.03
C LEU A 380 -0.45 -19.96 18.90
N HIS A 381 -0.88 -19.33 19.99
CA HIS A 381 -2.15 -18.61 20.08
C HIS A 381 -1.87 -17.14 20.41
N LEU A 382 -2.01 -16.27 19.42
CA LEU A 382 -1.79 -14.83 19.55
C LEU A 382 -3.12 -14.10 19.43
N LEU A 383 -3.47 -13.30 20.44
CA LEU A 383 -4.68 -12.48 20.48
C LEU A 383 -4.25 -11.02 20.71
N ASP A 384 -4.71 -10.11 19.86
CA ASP A 384 -4.62 -8.68 20.16
C ASP A 384 -5.72 -8.34 21.17
N ILE A 385 -5.37 -7.73 22.31
CA ILE A 385 -6.36 -7.37 23.34
C ILE A 385 -7.27 -6.22 22.85
N GLU A 386 -8.48 -6.11 23.40
CA GLU A 386 -9.46 -5.10 22.97
C GLU A 386 -8.85 -3.68 22.87
N GLY A 387 -9.01 -3.05 21.70
CA GLY A 387 -8.47 -1.73 21.36
C GLY A 387 -7.01 -1.68 20.89
N HIS A 388 -6.25 -2.78 20.96
CA HIS A 388 -4.84 -2.80 20.55
C HIS A 388 -4.65 -3.48 19.19
N GLY A 389 -3.58 -3.12 18.49
CA GLY A 389 -3.21 -3.73 17.20
C GLY A 389 -4.34 -3.64 16.15
N LEU A 390 -4.91 -4.80 15.82
CA LEU A 390 -6.06 -4.97 14.91
C LEU A 390 -7.41 -5.23 15.63
N SER A 391 -7.44 -5.40 16.96
CA SER A 391 -8.67 -5.65 17.71
C SER A 391 -9.50 -4.36 17.91
N PRO A 392 -10.80 -4.35 17.55
CA PRO A 392 -11.67 -3.19 17.75
C PRO A 392 -11.99 -2.92 19.21
N THR A 393 -12.48 -1.70 19.49
CA THR A 393 -13.12 -1.34 20.76
C THR A 393 -14.20 -0.30 20.53
N SER A 394 -15.37 -0.46 21.14
CA SER A 394 -16.48 0.51 21.06
C SER A 394 -16.30 1.60 22.12
N ALA A 395 -16.53 2.88 21.82
CA ALA A 395 -16.35 3.96 22.80
C ALA A 395 -17.17 3.79 24.10
N ALA A 396 -18.23 2.96 24.10
CA ALA A 396 -19.02 2.63 25.28
C ALA A 396 -18.51 1.43 26.11
N SER A 397 -17.51 0.66 25.65
CA SER A 397 -16.96 -0.47 26.42
C SER A 397 -15.94 -0.02 27.47
N THR A 398 -16.12 -0.47 28.72
CA THR A 398 -15.11 -0.34 29.78
C THR A 398 -14.23 -1.58 29.79
N VAL A 399 -12.91 -1.40 29.72
CA VAL A 399 -11.93 -2.50 29.82
C VAL A 399 -11.19 -2.46 31.16
N THR A 400 -10.83 -3.64 31.65
CA THR A 400 -10.02 -3.85 32.85
C THR A 400 -9.04 -5.01 32.61
N ILE A 401 -8.05 -5.17 33.49
CA ILE A 401 -7.17 -6.36 33.49
C ILE A 401 -8.00 -7.65 33.60
N ASP A 402 -9.11 -7.61 34.34
CA ASP A 402 -10.03 -8.72 34.53
C ASP A 402 -10.84 -9.06 33.27
N SER A 403 -11.30 -8.05 32.51
CA SER A 403 -11.97 -8.28 31.24
C SER A 403 -11.02 -8.85 30.19
N TYR A 404 -9.79 -8.32 30.12
CA TYR A 404 -8.76 -8.87 29.21
C TYR A 404 -8.43 -10.33 29.57
N ALA A 405 -8.30 -10.68 30.85
CA ALA A 405 -8.07 -12.07 31.25
C ALA A 405 -9.26 -12.98 30.91
N SER A 406 -10.48 -12.44 30.98
CA SER A 406 -11.70 -13.17 30.60
C SER A 406 -11.78 -13.43 29.09
N ASP A 407 -11.30 -12.50 28.25
CA ASP A 407 -11.20 -12.69 26.79
C ASP A 407 -10.27 -13.87 26.45
N PHE A 408 -9.13 -14.02 27.14
CA PHE A 408 -8.25 -15.18 26.97
C PHE A 408 -8.85 -16.51 27.48
N SER A 409 -9.66 -16.51 28.56
CA SER A 409 -10.37 -17.73 28.99
C SER A 409 -11.43 -18.12 27.96
N ASN A 410 -12.22 -17.16 27.46
CA ASN A 410 -13.22 -17.40 26.41
C ASN A 410 -12.58 -18.03 25.15
N LEU A 411 -11.45 -17.49 24.68
CA LEU A 411 -10.70 -18.04 23.54
C LEU A 411 -10.19 -19.46 23.83
N ALA A 412 -9.62 -19.69 25.02
CA ALA A 412 -9.11 -21.00 25.40
C ALA A 412 -10.22 -22.06 25.53
N GLU A 413 -11.40 -21.67 26.02
CA GLU A 413 -12.57 -22.54 26.13
C GLU A 413 -13.14 -22.88 24.74
N GLN A 414 -13.27 -21.87 23.85
CA GLN A 414 -13.68 -22.08 22.45
C GLN A 414 -12.73 -23.02 21.68
N LEU A 415 -11.43 -22.97 21.98
CA LEU A 415 -10.40 -23.81 21.36
C LEU A 415 -10.06 -25.08 22.16
N ASN A 416 -10.75 -25.34 23.29
CA ASN A 416 -10.51 -26.47 24.20
C ASN A 416 -9.03 -26.60 24.68
N ILE A 417 -8.32 -25.47 24.82
CA ILE A 417 -6.92 -25.39 25.26
C ILE A 417 -6.82 -25.67 26.75
N LYS A 418 -5.85 -26.51 27.16
CA LYS A 418 -5.60 -26.92 28.55
C LYS A 418 -4.10 -27.04 28.80
N GLY A 419 -3.63 -26.69 30.00
CA GLY A 419 -2.22 -26.83 30.38
C GLY A 419 -1.21 -26.04 29.53
N ALA A 420 -1.60 -24.89 28.98
CA ALA A 420 -0.77 -24.04 28.13
C ALA A 420 0.36 -23.33 28.89
N THR A 421 1.42 -22.99 28.15
CA THR A 421 2.44 -22.03 28.57
C THR A 421 1.97 -20.63 28.22
N VAL A 422 1.83 -19.73 29.19
CA VAL A 422 1.46 -18.32 28.95
C VAL A 422 2.71 -17.46 28.98
N ILE A 423 2.95 -16.71 27.90
CA ILE A 423 4.08 -15.77 27.76
C ILE A 423 3.51 -14.35 27.65
N ALA A 424 3.88 -13.48 28.59
CA ALA A 424 3.25 -12.18 28.76
C ALA A 424 4.27 -11.05 28.98
N HIS A 425 3.92 -9.82 28.58
CA HIS A 425 4.77 -8.63 28.71
C HIS A 425 4.04 -7.46 29.36
N SER A 426 4.72 -6.70 30.24
CA SER A 426 4.22 -5.44 30.80
C SER A 426 2.81 -5.60 31.40
N MET A 427 1.85 -4.73 31.04
CA MET A 427 0.43 -4.84 31.43
C MET A 427 -0.15 -6.25 31.20
N GLY A 428 0.27 -6.95 30.15
CA GLY A 428 -0.11 -8.33 29.85
C GLY A 428 0.30 -9.32 30.95
N CYS A 429 1.35 -9.05 31.74
CA CYS A 429 1.70 -9.87 32.90
C CYS A 429 0.64 -9.83 34.00
N LEU A 430 -0.02 -8.68 34.23
CA LEU A 430 -1.14 -8.58 35.17
C LEU A 430 -2.36 -9.38 34.67
N VAL A 431 -2.60 -9.35 33.35
CA VAL A 431 -3.63 -10.16 32.67
C VAL A 431 -3.33 -11.65 32.82
N ALA A 432 -2.08 -12.07 32.58
CA ALA A 432 -1.64 -13.45 32.68
C ALA A 432 -1.68 -14.02 34.12
N MET A 433 -1.30 -13.21 35.11
CA MET A 433 -1.45 -13.59 36.53
C MET A 433 -2.94 -13.72 36.93
N THR A 434 -3.79 -12.78 36.49
CA THR A 434 -5.25 -12.86 36.69
C THR A 434 -5.84 -14.13 36.03
N LEU A 435 -5.42 -14.46 34.82
CA LEU A 435 -5.81 -15.67 34.10
C LEU A 435 -5.39 -16.96 34.84
N ALA A 436 -4.13 -17.01 35.32
CA ALA A 436 -3.61 -18.16 36.06
C ALA A 436 -4.28 -18.35 37.44
N LEU A 437 -4.72 -17.26 38.08
CA LEU A 437 -5.49 -17.29 39.33
C LEU A 437 -6.94 -17.77 39.09
N LYS A 438 -7.63 -17.23 38.09
CA LYS A 438 -9.01 -17.66 37.73
C LYS A 438 -9.05 -19.10 37.21
N ASN A 439 -8.14 -19.47 36.31
CA ASN A 439 -8.18 -20.72 35.56
C ASN A 439 -6.86 -21.50 35.74
N SER A 440 -6.60 -21.96 36.96
CA SER A 440 -5.37 -22.71 37.32
C SER A 440 -5.21 -24.09 36.65
N ALA A 441 -6.15 -24.51 35.80
CA ALA A 441 -6.04 -25.70 34.94
C ALA A 441 -5.66 -25.36 33.48
N LEU A 442 -5.91 -24.11 33.05
CA LEU A 442 -5.48 -23.62 31.75
C LEU A 442 -3.98 -23.33 31.70
N VAL A 443 -3.39 -22.78 32.77
CA VAL A 443 -1.99 -22.32 32.78
C VAL A 443 -1.09 -23.31 33.51
N SER A 444 -0.18 -23.99 32.78
CA SER A 444 0.81 -24.91 33.36
C SER A 444 2.15 -24.21 33.69
N ASN A 445 2.61 -23.35 32.78
CA ASN A 445 3.83 -22.58 32.87
C ASN A 445 3.53 -21.11 32.59
N LEU A 446 4.24 -20.21 33.26
CA LEU A 446 4.01 -18.76 33.19
C LEU A 446 5.34 -18.04 32.98
N VAL A 447 5.46 -17.24 31.92
CA VAL A 447 6.64 -16.42 31.61
C VAL A 447 6.23 -14.95 31.64
N LEU A 448 6.75 -14.20 32.60
CA LEU A 448 6.43 -12.78 32.81
C LEU A 448 7.64 -11.92 32.41
N ILE A 449 7.49 -11.10 31.39
CA ILE A 449 8.54 -10.23 30.84
C ILE A 449 8.25 -8.79 31.27
N GLY A 450 9.00 -8.29 32.24
CA GLY A 450 8.75 -6.99 32.89
C GLY A 450 7.36 -6.89 33.54
N PRO A 451 7.04 -7.69 34.58
CA PRO A 451 5.74 -7.61 35.28
C PRO A 451 5.61 -6.32 36.10
N PRO A 452 4.63 -5.44 35.83
CA PRO A 452 4.40 -4.24 36.64
C PRO A 452 4.02 -4.60 38.08
N PRO A 453 4.27 -3.72 39.06
CA PRO A 453 3.82 -3.92 40.44
C PRO A 453 2.31 -4.09 40.55
N SER A 454 1.89 -5.00 41.43
CA SER A 454 0.52 -5.17 41.90
C SER A 454 0.49 -4.97 43.42
N PRO A 455 -0.33 -4.05 43.95
CA PRO A 455 -1.14 -3.07 43.21
C PRO A 455 -0.26 -2.06 42.46
N VAL A 456 -0.79 -1.44 41.40
CA VAL A 456 -0.09 -0.38 40.67
C VAL A 456 0.02 0.85 41.58
N PRO A 457 1.23 1.39 41.86
CA PRO A 457 1.41 2.54 42.75
C PRO A 457 0.66 3.79 42.26
N GLU A 458 0.18 4.61 43.20
CA GLU A 458 -0.70 5.75 42.89
C GLU A 458 -0.14 6.69 41.82
N ALA A 459 1.15 7.08 41.90
CA ALA A 459 1.79 7.91 40.89
C ALA A 459 1.77 7.29 39.48
N GLY A 460 1.85 5.95 39.37
CA GLY A 460 1.69 5.22 38.13
C GLY A 460 0.24 5.20 37.62
N ARG A 461 -0.74 5.13 38.53
CA ARG A 461 -2.17 5.25 38.20
C ARG A 461 -2.49 6.65 37.68
N THR A 462 -2.11 7.70 38.42
CA THR A 462 -2.30 9.11 38.01
C THR A 462 -1.60 9.40 36.69
N GLY A 463 -0.36 8.94 36.51
CA GLY A 463 0.39 9.10 35.26
C GLY A 463 -0.24 8.38 34.07
N SER A 464 -0.86 7.21 34.30
CA SER A 464 -1.60 6.48 33.25
C SER A 464 -2.91 7.16 32.87
N ILE A 465 -3.66 7.70 33.85
CA ILE A 465 -4.87 8.49 33.60
C ILE A 465 -4.54 9.78 32.83
N ALA A 466 -3.47 10.48 33.22
CA ALA A 466 -2.99 11.66 32.51
C ALA A 466 -2.61 11.32 31.05
N ARG A 467 -1.86 10.23 30.84
CA ARG A 467 -1.50 9.75 29.50
C ARG A 467 -2.73 9.39 28.65
N ALA A 468 -3.75 8.77 29.25
CA ALA A 468 -5.01 8.44 28.60
C ALA A 468 -5.75 9.71 28.13
N ALA A 469 -5.74 10.78 28.92
CA ALA A 469 -6.29 12.07 28.52
C ALA A 469 -5.48 12.71 27.38
N THR A 470 -4.13 12.68 27.45
CA THR A 470 -3.25 13.24 26.42
C THR A 470 -3.45 12.59 25.05
N VAL A 471 -3.52 11.25 24.96
CA VAL A 471 -3.70 10.59 23.65
C VAL A 471 -5.10 10.84 23.07
N ARG A 472 -6.14 10.96 23.92
CA ARG A 472 -7.50 11.32 23.48
C ARG A 472 -7.58 12.75 22.92
N SER A 473 -6.80 13.70 23.45
CA SER A 473 -6.81 15.09 23.00
C SER A 473 -5.78 15.42 21.93
N SER A 474 -4.72 14.62 21.78
CA SER A 474 -3.53 14.99 20.99
C SER A 474 -2.89 13.81 20.22
N GLY A 475 -3.55 12.64 20.20
CA GLY A 475 -3.11 11.45 19.49
C GLY A 475 -1.89 10.75 20.11
N MET A 476 -1.51 9.61 19.53
CA MET A 476 -0.37 8.81 20.02
C MET A 476 0.97 9.56 19.96
N ALA A 477 1.17 10.39 18.93
CA ALA A 477 2.41 11.14 18.74
C ALA A 477 2.79 12.01 19.96
N ALA A 478 1.81 12.54 20.69
CA ALA A 478 2.03 13.37 21.87
C ALA A 478 2.65 12.63 23.09
N VAL A 479 2.66 11.28 23.08
CA VAL A 479 3.22 10.48 24.19
C VAL A 479 4.37 9.55 23.80
N VAL A 480 4.52 9.24 22.50
CA VAL A 480 5.48 8.23 22.00
C VAL A 480 6.92 8.52 22.46
N ASP A 481 7.43 9.73 22.25
CA ASP A 481 8.81 10.08 22.61
C ASP A 481 9.07 10.04 24.12
N ALA A 482 8.07 10.40 24.93
CA ALA A 482 8.15 10.29 26.40
C ALA A 482 8.16 8.81 26.85
N VAL A 483 7.35 7.95 26.22
CA VAL A 483 7.30 6.51 26.53
C VAL A 483 8.58 5.78 26.09
N ILE A 484 9.15 6.12 24.93
CA ILE A 484 10.48 5.65 24.51
C ILE A 484 11.54 6.10 25.52
N THR A 485 11.60 7.39 25.83
CA THR A 485 12.62 7.97 26.71
C THR A 485 12.58 7.39 28.13
N ALA A 486 11.38 7.12 28.65
CA ALA A 486 11.20 6.46 29.95
C ALA A 486 11.47 4.94 29.90
N GLY A 487 11.10 4.27 28.80
CA GLY A 487 10.96 2.82 28.73
C GLY A 487 12.14 2.04 28.15
N THR A 488 13.12 2.65 27.49
CA THR A 488 14.30 1.94 26.95
C THR A 488 15.58 2.29 27.70
N SER A 489 16.59 1.40 27.67
CA SER A 489 17.86 1.62 28.37
C SER A 489 18.71 2.74 27.75
N ALA A 490 19.73 3.19 28.49
CA ALA A 490 20.76 4.09 27.98
C ALA A 490 21.46 3.48 26.75
N LYS A 491 21.83 2.20 26.84
CA LYS A 491 22.44 1.43 25.74
C LYS A 491 21.53 1.36 24.51
N SER A 492 20.24 1.07 24.69
CA SER A 492 19.31 0.98 23.56
C SER A 492 19.21 2.30 22.80
N LYS A 493 19.34 3.43 23.51
CA LYS A 493 19.33 4.78 22.92
C LYS A 493 20.62 5.17 22.19
N THR A 494 21.76 4.56 22.50
CA THR A 494 23.07 4.86 21.88
C THR A 494 23.55 3.82 20.87
N ASP A 495 23.16 2.56 21.05
CA ASP A 495 23.75 1.41 20.36
C ASP A 495 22.70 0.59 19.57
N ASN A 496 21.42 0.64 19.94
CA ASN A 496 20.35 -0.16 19.31
C ASN A 496 19.19 0.72 18.78
N PRO A 497 19.42 1.52 17.72
CA PRO A 497 18.40 2.42 17.15
C PRO A 497 17.20 1.67 16.56
N VAL A 498 17.35 0.38 16.23
CA VAL A 498 16.25 -0.45 15.74
C VAL A 498 15.30 -0.87 16.87
N ALA A 499 15.78 -1.08 18.10
CA ALA A 499 14.90 -1.21 19.26
C ALA A 499 14.06 0.07 19.44
N ILE A 500 14.70 1.24 19.36
CA ILE A 500 14.02 2.53 19.44
C ILE A 500 12.97 2.69 18.33
N ALA A 501 13.31 2.32 17.09
CA ALA A 501 12.37 2.34 15.96
C ALA A 501 11.21 1.35 16.14
N ALA A 502 11.46 0.12 16.60
CA ALA A 502 10.45 -0.90 16.86
C ALA A 502 9.45 -0.44 17.95
N VAL A 503 9.95 0.13 19.05
CA VAL A 503 9.11 0.75 20.08
C VAL A 503 8.29 1.92 19.51
N ARG A 504 8.92 2.79 18.70
CA ARG A 504 8.23 3.93 18.07
C ARG A 504 7.07 3.48 17.19
N MET A 505 7.31 2.50 16.31
CA MET A 505 6.29 1.97 15.40
C MET A 505 5.20 1.18 16.13
N SER A 506 5.56 0.39 17.15
CA SER A 506 4.60 -0.32 18.01
C SER A 506 3.63 0.64 18.70
N LEU A 507 4.12 1.80 19.18
CA LEU A 507 3.30 2.83 19.81
C LEU A 507 2.49 3.67 18.80
N LEU A 508 3.09 4.07 17.67
CA LEU A 508 2.39 4.84 16.63
C LEU A 508 1.31 4.04 15.88
N GLY A 509 1.43 2.71 15.83
CA GLY A 509 0.41 1.84 15.23
C GLY A 509 -0.87 1.65 16.06
N GLN A 510 -0.88 2.10 17.33
CA GLN A 510 -2.06 1.98 18.19
C GLN A 510 -3.11 3.04 17.88
N ASP A 511 -4.38 2.69 18.10
CA ASP A 511 -5.44 3.68 18.15
C ASP A 511 -5.40 4.46 19.49
N PRO A 512 -5.61 5.79 19.49
CA PRO A 512 -5.54 6.59 20.71
C PRO A 512 -6.56 6.20 21.79
N GLU A 513 -7.79 5.82 21.42
CA GLU A 513 -8.82 5.41 22.38
C GLU A 513 -8.50 4.03 22.95
N GLY A 514 -8.08 3.08 22.10
CA GLY A 514 -7.61 1.76 22.53
C GLY A 514 -6.42 1.82 23.49
N TYR A 515 -5.45 2.70 23.23
CA TYR A 515 -4.31 2.93 24.13
C TYR A 515 -4.73 3.67 25.42
N ALA A 516 -5.63 4.66 25.34
CA ALA A 516 -6.20 5.33 26.51
C ALA A 516 -6.95 4.35 27.43
N LYS A 517 -7.69 3.41 26.83
CA LYS A 517 -8.35 2.31 27.51
C LYS A 517 -7.38 1.35 28.19
N GLY A 518 -6.31 0.94 27.52
CA GLY A 518 -5.22 0.17 28.14
C GLY A 518 -4.60 0.90 29.34
N CYS A 519 -4.30 2.20 29.20
CA CYS A 519 -3.83 3.03 30.30
C CYS A 519 -4.84 3.10 31.47
N THR A 520 -6.14 3.15 31.17
CA THR A 520 -7.21 3.17 32.18
C THR A 520 -7.35 1.82 32.89
N ALA A 521 -7.25 0.70 32.15
CA ALA A 521 -7.24 -0.65 32.72
C ALA A 521 -6.04 -0.86 33.67
N LEU A 522 -4.85 -0.37 33.30
CA LEU A 522 -3.66 -0.39 34.16
C LEU A 522 -3.83 0.49 35.41
N ALA A 523 -4.42 1.69 35.28
CA ALA A 523 -4.76 2.53 36.43
C ALA A 523 -5.86 1.93 37.34
N GLY A 524 -6.71 1.06 36.79
CA GLY A 524 -7.71 0.29 37.52
C GLY A 524 -7.14 -0.88 38.34
N ALA A 525 -5.88 -1.27 38.13
CA ALA A 525 -5.21 -2.35 38.88
C ALA A 525 -4.72 -1.89 40.27
N SER A 526 -5.61 -1.29 41.06
CA SER A 526 -5.33 -0.73 42.39
C SER A 526 -5.34 -1.75 43.53
N GLU A 527 -5.74 -3.00 43.28
CA GLU A 527 -5.76 -4.07 44.27
C GLU A 527 -4.56 -5.03 44.08
N ALA A 528 -4.15 -5.66 45.18
CA ALA A 528 -3.06 -6.62 45.19
C ALA A 528 -3.55 -7.98 44.68
N LEU A 529 -2.98 -8.48 43.58
CA LEU A 529 -3.24 -9.84 43.12
C LEU A 529 -2.68 -10.84 44.16
N PRO A 530 -3.43 -11.89 44.56
CA PRO A 530 -2.98 -12.90 45.51
C PRO A 530 -2.01 -13.90 44.87
N VAL A 531 -0.88 -13.41 44.35
CA VAL A 531 0.06 -14.15 43.49
C VAL A 531 0.64 -15.42 44.15
N SER A 532 0.69 -15.48 45.48
CA SER A 532 1.08 -16.69 46.24
C SER A 532 0.13 -17.89 46.06
N GLN A 533 -1.04 -17.70 45.42
CA GLN A 533 -1.96 -18.76 45.00
C GLN A 533 -1.67 -19.31 43.59
N ILE A 534 -0.77 -18.69 42.81
CA ILE A 534 -0.39 -19.16 41.47
C ILE A 534 0.33 -20.51 41.59
N LYS A 535 -0.23 -21.53 40.91
CA LYS A 535 0.30 -22.90 40.88
C LYS A 535 1.22 -23.16 39.67
N ALA A 536 1.18 -22.29 38.66
CA ALA A 536 1.94 -22.44 37.43
C ALA A 536 3.45 -22.25 37.69
N LYS A 537 4.27 -23.06 37.04
CA LYS A 537 5.73 -22.91 37.13
C LYS A 537 6.13 -21.58 36.47
N THR A 538 6.69 -20.66 37.26
CA THR A 538 6.85 -19.26 36.84
C THR A 538 8.32 -18.91 36.56
N LEU A 539 8.55 -18.20 35.45
CA LEU A 539 9.81 -17.54 35.10
C LEU A 539 9.53 -16.04 34.94
N ILE A 540 10.35 -15.21 35.59
CA ILE A 540 10.30 -13.76 35.44
C ILE A 540 11.58 -13.30 34.74
N ILE A 541 11.43 -12.49 33.70
CA ILE A 541 12.52 -11.84 32.97
C ILE A 541 12.34 -10.33 33.16
N THR A 542 13.39 -9.60 33.53
CA THR A 542 13.35 -8.13 33.61
C THR A 542 14.66 -7.49 33.15
N GLY A 543 14.63 -6.21 32.78
CA GLY A 543 15.80 -5.40 32.46
C GLY A 543 16.43 -4.77 33.70
N GLU A 544 17.76 -4.67 33.72
CA GLU A 544 18.53 -3.93 34.72
C GLU A 544 18.13 -2.43 34.80
N GLU A 545 17.74 -1.85 33.65
CA GLU A 545 17.28 -0.46 33.53
C GLU A 545 15.74 -0.34 33.40
N ASP A 546 14.98 -1.41 33.64
CA ASP A 546 13.51 -1.34 33.61
C ASP A 546 12.97 -0.51 34.78
N LYS A 547 12.40 0.67 34.46
CA LYS A 547 11.82 1.61 35.44
C LYS A 547 10.35 1.32 35.79
N VAL A 548 9.69 0.42 35.07
CA VAL A 548 8.31 -0.03 35.33
C VAL A 548 8.31 -1.29 36.19
N SER A 549 9.26 -2.19 35.93
CA SER A 549 9.36 -3.52 36.56
C SER A 549 10.77 -3.86 37.07
N PRO A 550 11.45 -2.96 37.81
CA PRO A 550 12.85 -3.13 38.22
C PRO A 550 13.10 -4.44 38.99
N PRO A 551 14.35 -4.94 39.01
CA PRO A 551 14.72 -6.24 39.61
C PRO A 551 14.13 -6.51 40.99
N GLN A 552 14.07 -5.53 41.88
CA GLN A 552 13.56 -5.68 43.25
C GLN A 552 12.05 -6.00 43.30
N ILE A 553 11.26 -5.56 42.31
CA ILE A 553 9.83 -5.92 42.18
C ILE A 553 9.70 -7.36 41.67
N CYS A 554 10.57 -7.77 40.74
CA CYS A 554 10.62 -9.13 40.22
C CYS A 554 11.09 -10.16 41.28
N GLU A 555 12.07 -9.78 42.12
CA GLU A 555 12.51 -10.55 43.28
C GLU A 555 11.40 -10.69 44.33
N LYS A 556 10.63 -9.62 44.60
CA LYS A 556 9.44 -9.70 45.46
C LYS A 556 8.44 -10.73 44.93
N TYR A 557 8.10 -10.68 43.64
CA TYR A 557 7.21 -11.67 43.03
C TYR A 557 7.75 -13.10 43.16
N ALA A 558 9.07 -13.32 43.02
CA ALA A 558 9.67 -14.63 43.18
C ALA A 558 9.71 -15.13 44.65
N GLY A 559 9.70 -14.23 45.63
CA GLY A 559 9.52 -14.57 47.04
C GLY A 559 8.10 -15.00 47.40
N GLU A 560 7.08 -14.50 46.69
CA GLU A 560 5.67 -14.82 46.92
C GLU A 560 5.16 -16.01 46.08
N ILE A 561 5.59 -16.13 44.82
CA ILE A 561 5.18 -17.20 43.88
C ILE A 561 6.16 -18.38 44.00
N LYS A 562 5.68 -19.52 44.50
CA LYS A 562 6.51 -20.70 44.77
C LYS A 562 7.18 -21.28 43.52
N GLY A 563 8.48 -21.54 43.62
CA GLY A 563 9.27 -22.18 42.55
C GLY A 563 9.69 -21.25 41.40
N THR A 564 9.51 -19.94 41.58
CA THR A 564 9.85 -18.93 40.57
C THR A 564 11.35 -18.76 40.39
N LYS A 565 11.78 -18.44 39.17
CA LYS A 565 13.13 -17.99 38.84
C LYS A 565 13.07 -16.58 38.26
N VAL A 566 14.00 -15.71 38.64
CA VAL A 566 14.17 -14.36 38.05
C VAL A 566 15.42 -14.37 37.17
N HIS A 567 15.35 -13.72 36.00
CA HIS A 567 16.49 -13.47 35.12
C HIS A 567 16.56 -11.97 34.81
N VAL A 568 17.68 -11.34 35.14
CA VAL A 568 17.91 -9.91 34.90
C VAL A 568 18.80 -9.74 33.67
N LEU A 569 18.34 -8.98 32.68
CA LEU A 569 19.06 -8.67 31.46
C LEU A 569 19.89 -7.39 31.65
N PRO A 570 21.22 -7.43 31.52
CA PRO A 570 22.07 -6.25 31.76
C PRO A 570 21.87 -5.19 30.67
N GLN A 571 21.84 -3.92 31.07
CA GLN A 571 21.70 -2.76 30.17
C GLN A 571 20.44 -2.78 29.26
N VAL A 572 19.35 -3.41 29.72
CA VAL A 572 18.06 -3.53 29.02
C VAL A 572 16.96 -2.79 29.79
N GLY A 573 16.07 -2.11 29.07
CA GLY A 573 14.89 -1.43 29.62
C GLY A 573 13.63 -2.30 29.64
N HIS A 574 12.47 -1.65 29.52
CA HIS A 574 11.15 -2.28 29.61
C HIS A 574 10.69 -2.96 28.31
N TRP A 575 11.35 -2.71 27.18
CA TRP A 575 11.00 -3.27 25.87
C TRP A 575 11.88 -4.46 25.49
N HIS A 576 12.26 -5.25 26.50
CA HIS A 576 12.98 -6.53 26.49
C HIS A 576 13.14 -7.24 25.13
N THR A 577 12.05 -7.62 24.45
CA THR A 577 12.13 -8.39 23.19
C THR A 577 12.67 -7.56 22.02
N PHE A 578 12.42 -6.24 22.00
CA PHE A 578 12.99 -5.33 21.02
C PHE A 578 14.42 -4.89 21.40
N GLU A 579 14.71 -4.75 22.70
CA GLU A 579 16.03 -4.30 23.19
C GLU A 579 17.09 -5.42 23.18
N ASP A 580 16.75 -6.64 23.63
CA ASP A 580 17.60 -7.84 23.54
C ASP A 580 16.78 -9.14 23.44
N VAL A 581 16.29 -9.46 22.24
CA VAL A 581 15.65 -10.75 21.92
C VAL A 581 16.53 -11.95 22.28
N ASN A 582 17.86 -11.81 22.20
CA ASN A 582 18.78 -12.92 22.47
C ASN A 582 18.89 -13.18 23.97
N GLY A 583 18.92 -12.16 24.81
CA GLY A 583 18.82 -12.25 26.26
C GLY A 583 17.52 -12.92 26.70
N VAL A 584 16.38 -12.45 26.17
CA VAL A 584 15.06 -13.06 26.44
C VAL A 584 15.03 -14.55 26.04
N ALA A 585 15.55 -14.91 24.86
CA ALA A 585 15.64 -16.31 24.40
C ALA A 585 16.67 -17.15 25.18
N LYS A 586 17.72 -16.52 25.76
CA LYS A 586 18.76 -17.19 26.58
C LYS A 586 18.38 -17.34 28.06
N ALA A 587 17.25 -16.78 28.50
CA ALA A 587 16.69 -16.91 29.85
C ALA A 587 16.19 -18.35 30.12
N LYS A 588 17.10 -19.33 30.07
CA LYS A 588 16.77 -20.76 30.10
C LYS A 588 16.24 -21.18 31.46
N ALA A 589 15.01 -21.70 31.45
CA ALA A 589 14.54 -22.54 32.53
C ALA A 589 15.36 -23.86 32.54
N CYS A 590 16.20 -24.04 33.56
CA CYS A 590 16.54 -25.40 34.00
C CYS A 590 15.22 -26.10 34.38
N ASP A 591 15.04 -27.30 33.85
CA ASP A 591 13.77 -28.02 33.65
C ASP A 591 12.83 -27.27 32.68
N ASN A 592 12.49 -27.90 31.55
CA ASN A 592 12.52 -27.19 30.27
C ASN A 592 11.15 -27.16 29.54
N PRO A 593 10.45 -26.00 29.43
CA PRO A 593 9.15 -25.89 28.77
C PRO A 593 9.18 -25.43 27.29
N LEU A 594 10.36 -25.21 26.70
CA LEU A 594 10.50 -24.48 25.42
C LEU A 594 11.51 -25.10 24.42
N ALA A 595 12.04 -26.29 24.67
CA ALA A 595 13.09 -26.86 23.82
C ALA A 595 12.60 -27.80 22.72
N VAL A 596 13.21 -27.61 21.55
CA VAL A 596 13.27 -28.59 20.46
C VAL A 596 14.42 -29.56 20.75
N SER A 597 14.21 -30.87 20.59
CA SER A 597 15.29 -31.87 20.69
C SER A 597 16.26 -31.74 19.50
N PRO A 598 17.58 -31.86 19.71
CA PRO A 598 18.54 -31.88 18.60
C PRO A 598 18.40 -33.16 17.78
N VAL A 599 18.30 -33.03 16.46
CA VAL A 599 18.40 -34.16 15.52
C VAL A 599 19.87 -34.59 15.43
N VAL A 600 20.10 -35.90 15.31
CA VAL A 600 21.40 -36.55 15.53
C VAL A 600 22.44 -36.17 14.46
N GLU A 601 23.57 -35.59 14.88
CA GLU A 601 24.78 -35.54 14.06
C GLU A 601 25.46 -36.92 13.98
N GLY A 602 25.46 -37.51 12.79
CA GLY A 602 26.02 -38.83 12.52
C GLY A 602 27.44 -38.80 11.95
N ARG A 603 28.46 -38.73 12.82
CA ARG A 603 29.87 -39.10 12.57
C ARG A 603 30.60 -38.45 11.36
N SER A 604 31.56 -37.57 11.67
CA SER A 604 32.93 -37.77 11.17
C SER A 604 33.95 -37.07 12.09
N SER A 605 34.92 -37.82 12.60
CA SER A 605 35.95 -37.32 13.52
C SER A 605 37.34 -37.48 12.91
N ALA A 606 38.11 -36.40 12.80
CA ALA A 606 39.52 -36.46 12.43
C ALA A 606 40.35 -35.36 13.12
N LEU A 607 41.49 -35.77 13.65
CA LEU A 607 42.69 -34.97 13.99
C LEU A 607 42.51 -33.76 14.91
N GLY A 608 42.84 -33.98 16.19
CA GLY A 608 43.48 -32.96 17.04
C GLY A 608 45.01 -33.06 17.00
N LEU A 609 45.65 -32.35 17.94
CA LEU A 609 47.11 -32.14 18.10
C LEU A 609 47.80 -31.24 17.06
N ILE A 610 48.27 -30.09 17.55
CA ILE A 610 49.71 -29.79 17.67
C ILE A 610 49.93 -29.04 19.01
N LEU A 611 51.14 -29.08 19.55
CA LEU A 611 51.49 -28.65 20.92
C LEU A 611 52.39 -27.39 20.94
N ARG A 612 52.19 -26.57 21.98
CA ARG A 612 53.14 -25.79 22.82
C ARG A 612 54.40 -25.11 22.21
N ALA A 613 54.74 -24.00 22.90
CA ALA A 613 56.03 -23.28 22.92
C ALA A 613 56.31 -22.40 21.68
N THR A 614 56.97 -21.25 21.79
CA THR A 614 58.01 -20.81 22.75
C THR A 614 57.89 -19.36 23.25
N HIS A 615 58.48 -19.10 24.42
CA HIS A 615 59.40 -17.98 24.83
C HIS A 615 59.44 -16.64 24.06
N ALA A 616 59.81 -15.50 24.66
CA ALA A 616 59.96 -15.11 26.10
C ALA A 616 60.17 -13.59 26.22
N ASP A 617 60.01 -13.08 27.44
CA ASP A 617 60.66 -11.95 28.13
C ASP A 617 61.47 -10.89 27.34
N ASP A 618 61.16 -9.61 27.56
CA ASP A 618 62.17 -8.62 28.02
C ASP A 618 61.48 -7.45 28.78
N ASP A 619 62.22 -6.69 29.60
CA ASP A 619 61.67 -6.18 30.90
C ASP A 619 62.05 -4.72 31.31
N VAL A 620 61.26 -4.16 32.25
CA VAL A 620 61.62 -3.13 33.27
C VAL A 620 61.84 -1.63 32.89
N VAL A 621 61.82 -0.75 33.93
CA VAL A 621 62.04 0.73 34.00
C VAL A 621 60.77 1.61 33.69
N GLN A 622 60.00 2.11 34.68
CA GLN A 622 60.18 3.33 35.53
C GLN A 622 60.09 4.69 34.75
N THR A 623 59.53 5.83 35.26
CA THR A 623 58.96 6.18 36.59
C THR A 623 57.96 7.36 36.54
N ALA A 624 56.95 7.30 37.41
CA ALA A 624 56.29 8.33 38.24
C ALA A 624 56.41 9.88 38.03
N ALA A 625 55.30 10.55 38.41
CA ALA A 625 55.17 11.91 39.02
C ALA A 625 55.35 13.18 38.12
N SER A 626 54.75 14.34 38.41
CA SER A 626 53.52 14.68 39.18
C SER A 626 53.11 16.16 39.00
N THR A 627 51.93 16.54 39.54
CA THR A 627 51.59 17.86 40.16
C THR A 627 51.48 19.16 39.33
N ASN A 628 50.27 19.76 39.44
CA ASN A 628 49.99 21.17 39.82
C ASN A 628 49.88 22.31 38.77
N HIS A 629 48.62 22.78 38.65
CA HIS A 629 48.15 24.19 38.58
C HIS A 629 48.87 25.17 39.57
N PRO A 630 48.70 26.53 39.55
CA PRO A 630 47.55 27.27 38.98
C PRO A 630 47.79 28.68 38.35
N GLU A 631 46.67 29.25 37.84
CA GLU A 631 46.22 30.66 38.00
C GLU A 631 46.73 31.88 37.17
N LYS A 632 45.74 32.79 36.98
CA LYS A 632 45.77 34.28 36.91
C LYS A 632 46.18 35.02 35.62
N THR A 633 45.15 35.68 35.04
CA THR A 633 45.24 36.90 34.22
C THR A 633 45.25 38.16 35.13
N PRO A 634 45.64 39.38 34.66
CA PRO A 634 44.61 40.30 34.14
C PRO A 634 45.03 41.43 33.14
N ARG A 635 44.08 41.81 32.25
CA ARG A 635 43.68 43.18 31.78
C ARG A 635 44.69 44.27 31.30
N GLN A 636 44.43 44.70 30.04
CA GLN A 636 44.12 46.09 29.56
C GLN A 636 45.17 47.09 29.00
N ARG A 637 45.00 47.35 27.68
CA ARG A 637 44.79 48.65 26.95
C ARG A 637 45.95 49.63 26.60
N ARG A 638 45.85 50.12 25.34
CA ARG A 638 46.11 51.51 24.82
C ARG A 638 47.58 51.94 24.57
N GLU A 639 47.93 52.78 23.58
CA GLU A 639 47.23 53.38 22.39
C GLU A 639 48.27 53.94 21.37
N ILE A 640 47.84 54.80 20.42
CA ILE A 640 48.61 55.81 19.60
C ILE A 640 48.95 55.46 18.12
N THR A 641 48.71 56.47 17.25
CA THR A 641 48.88 56.57 15.78
C THR A 641 49.94 57.62 15.38
N PRO A 642 50.30 57.81 14.07
CA PRO A 642 49.83 59.02 13.35
C PRO A 642 49.60 58.91 11.81
N THR A 643 49.21 60.02 11.18
CA THR A 643 48.80 60.26 9.75
C THR A 643 49.91 61.05 8.96
N PRO A 644 49.78 61.60 7.68
CA PRO A 644 48.77 62.59 7.19
C PRO A 644 48.39 62.73 5.66
N ASN A 645 47.30 63.50 5.46
CA ASN A 645 46.52 64.14 4.35
C ASN A 645 47.07 64.66 2.98
N CYS A 646 46.15 64.82 2.00
CA CYS A 646 45.72 66.05 1.20
C CYS A 646 44.95 65.67 -0.12
N ALA A 647 44.29 66.49 -0.97
CA ALA A 647 43.53 67.79 -0.98
C ALA A 647 43.13 68.14 -2.48
N GLU A 648 42.16 68.97 -2.95
CA GLU A 648 40.87 69.58 -2.51
C GLU A 648 40.21 70.42 -3.70
N VAL A 649 39.05 71.12 -3.51
CA VAL A 649 38.45 72.26 -4.34
C VAL A 649 37.34 71.96 -5.42
N GLU A 650 36.54 72.99 -5.82
CA GLU A 650 35.08 73.02 -6.21
C GLU A 650 34.68 73.58 -7.65
N PRO A 651 33.54 74.34 -7.91
CA PRO A 651 32.09 74.02 -8.20
C PRO A 651 31.61 74.61 -9.60
N PRO A 652 30.43 75.29 -9.89
CA PRO A 652 29.02 75.40 -9.36
C PRO A 652 27.84 75.47 -10.44
N THR A 653 26.57 75.78 -10.01
CA THR A 653 25.41 76.41 -10.78
C THR A 653 24.61 75.61 -11.87
N THR A 654 23.34 75.85 -12.33
CA THR A 654 22.15 76.74 -11.97
C THR A 654 20.75 76.30 -12.54
N ARG A 655 19.66 76.90 -11.99
CA ARG A 655 18.24 77.24 -12.41
C ARG A 655 17.79 77.20 -13.91
N ALA A 656 16.50 77.20 -14.34
CA ALA A 656 15.10 77.05 -13.80
C ALA A 656 14.08 77.07 -15.03
N GLY A 657 12.73 77.05 -15.02
CA GLY A 657 11.60 76.98 -14.04
C GLY A 657 10.20 77.34 -14.68
N GLN A 658 9.11 77.47 -13.88
CA GLN A 658 7.76 78.10 -14.17
C GLN A 658 6.69 77.37 -15.08
N GLN A 659 5.34 77.49 -14.91
CA GLN A 659 4.43 77.83 -13.77
C GLN A 659 2.90 77.64 -14.10
N LEU A 660 2.02 77.61 -13.06
CA LEU A 660 0.54 77.95 -13.05
C LEU A 660 -0.47 76.98 -13.75
N ALA A 661 -1.76 76.82 -13.37
CA ALA A 661 -2.61 77.29 -12.24
C ALA A 661 -3.84 76.35 -11.96
N SER A 662 -4.67 76.69 -10.95
CA SER A 662 -5.87 76.00 -10.39
C SER A 662 -7.21 76.72 -10.78
N PRO A 663 -8.45 76.58 -10.18
CA PRO A 663 -8.88 75.88 -8.93
C PRO A 663 -10.33 75.25 -8.83
N THR A 664 -10.54 74.47 -7.74
CA THR A 664 -11.74 74.28 -6.84
C THR A 664 -13.21 74.27 -7.32
N LEU A 665 -14.03 73.34 -6.77
CA LEU A 665 -15.08 73.63 -5.74
C LEU A 665 -15.77 72.37 -5.14
N SER A 666 -16.51 72.53 -4.03
CA SER A 666 -17.21 71.52 -3.18
C SER A 666 -18.49 72.17 -2.57
N PRO A 667 -19.30 71.59 -1.62
CA PRO A 667 -19.32 70.29 -0.90
C PRO A 667 -20.59 69.44 -1.28
N SER A 668 -21.35 68.61 -0.50
CA SER A 668 -21.56 68.36 0.97
C SER A 668 -22.23 66.97 1.22
N ILE A 669 -22.02 66.26 2.36
CA ILE A 669 -22.86 66.15 3.61
C ILE A 669 -24.25 65.47 3.38
N GLU A 670 -24.68 64.36 4.04
CA GLU A 670 -24.11 63.53 5.14
C GLU A 670 -24.78 62.12 5.29
N LEU A 671 -24.27 61.32 6.25
CA LEU A 671 -24.89 60.20 7.02
C LEU A 671 -24.88 58.73 6.50
N GLU A 672 -24.58 57.85 7.47
CA GLU A 672 -24.38 56.38 7.50
C GLU A 672 -25.60 55.64 8.11
N PRO A 673 -25.68 54.28 8.24
CA PRO A 673 -24.72 53.24 7.83
C PRO A 673 -25.29 52.01 7.07
N SER A 674 -24.36 51.13 6.68
CA SER A 674 -24.48 49.66 6.53
C SER A 674 -25.31 49.04 5.39
N TYR A 675 -24.61 48.44 4.41
CA TYR A 675 -24.94 47.14 3.80
C TYR A 675 -23.73 46.54 3.06
N GLN A 676 -23.79 45.24 2.78
CA GLN A 676 -23.10 44.43 1.73
C GLN A 676 -21.81 44.93 1.06
N LEU A 677 -20.82 44.03 0.97
CA LEU A 677 -19.79 44.06 -0.07
C LEU A 677 -19.88 42.81 -0.96
N SER A 678 -20.19 43.04 -2.23
CA SER A 678 -20.02 42.13 -3.36
C SER A 678 -19.71 43.01 -4.61
N PRO A 679 -19.32 42.46 -5.78
CA PRO A 679 -17.98 42.75 -6.29
C PRO A 679 -17.90 43.80 -7.42
N GLU A 680 -16.68 43.98 -7.94
CA GLU A 680 -16.31 44.63 -9.20
C GLU A 680 -16.46 46.17 -9.30
N SER A 681 -15.32 46.86 -9.30
CA SER A 681 -15.13 48.07 -10.13
C SER A 681 -13.64 48.42 -10.32
N PHE A 682 -13.36 49.18 -11.37
CA PHE A 682 -12.09 49.86 -11.71
C PHE A 682 -10.87 49.04 -12.17
N ILE A 683 -10.89 48.72 -13.48
CA ILE A 683 -9.71 48.84 -14.35
C ILE A 683 -9.80 50.21 -15.06
N SER A 684 -8.70 50.98 -15.10
CA SER A 684 -8.43 52.02 -16.11
C SER A 684 -6.95 52.45 -16.03
N ASP A 685 -6.39 52.98 -17.13
CA ASP A 685 -4.97 52.77 -17.48
C ASP A 685 -4.02 53.99 -17.36
N ILE A 686 -2.85 53.74 -16.74
CA ILE A 686 -1.46 53.91 -17.27
C ILE A 686 -1.13 55.23 -18.04
N PRO A 687 -0.12 56.03 -17.60
CA PRO A 687 1.19 55.97 -18.28
C PRO A 687 2.49 56.24 -17.47
N THR A 688 3.39 55.24 -17.51
CA THR A 688 4.87 55.28 -17.69
C THR A 688 5.85 56.13 -16.83
N ARG A 689 6.80 55.40 -16.19
CA ARG A 689 8.30 55.53 -16.20
C ARG A 689 8.96 56.86 -15.73
N GLN A 690 10.16 56.92 -15.15
CA GLN A 690 11.28 56.00 -14.79
C GLN A 690 12.11 56.72 -13.67
N THR A 691 13.06 56.19 -12.89
CA THR A 691 13.77 54.89 -12.81
C THR A 691 14.24 54.68 -11.35
N TYR A 692 14.13 53.46 -10.81
CA TYR A 692 15.06 52.90 -9.82
C TYR A 692 15.15 51.39 -10.10
N SER A 693 16.33 50.78 -9.99
CA SER A 693 16.53 49.38 -10.42
C SER A 693 15.95 48.40 -9.40
N THR A 694 15.06 47.51 -9.86
CA THR A 694 14.51 46.41 -9.08
C THR A 694 14.85 45.09 -9.77
N ASP A 695 15.95 44.46 -9.36
CA ASP A 695 16.30 43.08 -9.76
C ASP A 695 15.41 42.07 -9.02
N LEU A 696 14.11 42.10 -9.32
CA LEU A 696 13.10 41.15 -8.87
C LEU A 696 12.94 40.02 -9.89
N ASN A 697 14.02 39.26 -10.09
CA ASN A 697 14.04 38.07 -10.94
C ASN A 697 14.88 36.95 -10.28
N SER A 698 14.26 36.19 -9.38
CA SER A 698 14.73 34.86 -8.98
C SER A 698 13.54 33.89 -8.98
N SER A 699 13.67 32.78 -9.69
CA SER A 699 12.54 32.10 -10.33
C SER A 699 12.26 30.70 -9.75
N HIS A 700 12.19 30.57 -8.43
CA HIS A 700 11.96 29.28 -7.77
C HIS A 700 10.48 29.11 -7.38
N ARG A 701 9.72 28.35 -8.17
CA ARG A 701 8.31 28.08 -7.88
C ARG A 701 8.14 27.03 -6.77
N VAL A 702 9.04 26.05 -6.72
CA VAL A 702 8.95 24.81 -5.91
C VAL A 702 9.69 24.88 -4.57
N GLY A 703 10.94 25.33 -4.55
CA GLY A 703 11.81 25.38 -3.35
C GLY A 703 13.27 25.69 -3.73
N VAL A 704 14.22 25.46 -2.82
CA VAL A 704 15.66 25.62 -3.11
C VAL A 704 16.48 24.44 -2.59
N LEU A 705 17.69 24.27 -3.12
CA LEU A 705 18.71 23.38 -2.57
C LEU A 705 19.70 24.20 -1.73
N SER A 706 19.94 23.76 -0.49
CA SER A 706 20.99 24.30 0.37
C SER A 706 22.14 23.31 0.51
N THR A 707 23.38 23.82 0.52
CA THR A 707 24.59 23.01 0.65
C THR A 707 25.38 23.51 1.85
N ALA A 708 25.64 22.63 2.81
CA ALA A 708 26.41 22.94 4.01
C ALA A 708 27.92 22.97 3.73
N SER A 709 28.70 23.60 4.61
CA SER A 709 30.16 23.70 4.54
C SER A 709 30.90 22.34 4.52
N ASN A 710 30.23 21.27 4.95
CA ASN A 710 30.73 19.88 4.91
C ASN A 710 30.32 19.11 3.63
N GLY A 711 29.78 19.80 2.62
CA GLY A 711 29.35 19.21 1.35
C GLY A 711 27.99 18.48 1.39
N SER A 712 27.26 18.50 2.51
CA SER A 712 25.92 17.91 2.59
C SER A 712 24.89 18.79 1.87
N VAL A 713 24.03 18.18 1.05
CA VAL A 713 22.98 18.84 0.25
C VAL A 713 21.61 18.51 0.83
N ARG A 714 20.75 19.52 0.98
CA ARG A 714 19.38 19.41 1.48
C ARG A 714 18.42 20.19 0.58
N TYR A 715 17.19 19.72 0.46
CA TYR A 715 16.08 20.45 -0.15
C TYR A 715 15.25 21.20 0.90
N GLU A 716 14.97 22.47 0.63
CA GLU A 716 14.14 23.36 1.44
C GLU A 716 12.86 23.74 0.66
N PRO A 717 11.71 23.09 0.97
CA PRO A 717 10.43 23.41 0.35
C PRO A 717 10.07 24.89 0.50
N ARG A 718 9.39 25.46 -0.50
CA ARG A 718 8.99 26.87 -0.46
C ARG A 718 8.17 27.25 0.78
N SER A 719 7.39 26.33 1.34
CA SER A 719 6.60 26.52 2.56
C SER A 719 7.44 26.74 3.83
N SER A 720 8.70 26.29 3.88
CA SER A 720 9.60 26.57 5.01
C SER A 720 10.42 27.86 4.86
N GLN A 721 10.32 28.56 3.72
CA GLN A 721 11.13 29.75 3.41
C GLN A 721 10.56 31.04 4.05
N TRP A 722 10.46 31.05 5.37
CA TRP A 722 9.83 32.10 6.18
C TRP A 722 10.44 33.51 5.99
N ARG A 723 11.65 33.61 5.44
CA ARG A 723 12.32 34.90 5.11
C ARG A 723 11.47 35.79 4.19
N ALA A 724 10.75 35.23 3.21
CA ALA A 724 9.89 35.99 2.31
C ALA A 724 8.62 36.53 2.99
N VAL A 725 8.15 35.86 4.05
CA VAL A 725 7.01 36.31 4.87
C VAL A 725 7.47 37.41 5.83
N LEU A 726 8.61 37.20 6.52
CA LEU A 726 9.17 38.18 7.46
C LEU A 726 9.60 39.48 6.78
N ALA A 727 10.10 39.45 5.54
CA ALA A 727 10.53 40.65 4.82
C ALA A 727 9.42 41.72 4.66
N ASN A 728 8.14 41.29 4.65
CA ASN A 728 6.98 42.19 4.54
C ASN A 728 6.44 42.63 5.92
N THR A 729 7.12 42.30 7.01
CA THR A 729 6.78 42.74 8.38
C THR A 729 8.00 43.36 9.04
N HIS A 730 7.88 44.57 9.60
CA HIS A 730 9.01 45.25 10.28
C HIS A 730 9.44 44.62 11.63
N LEU A 731 9.14 43.33 11.85
CA LEU A 731 9.53 42.54 13.01
C LEU A 731 10.96 42.00 12.84
N SER A 732 11.95 42.88 13.04
CA SER A 732 13.36 42.49 13.14
C SER A 732 13.66 41.82 14.50
N THR A 733 13.12 40.61 14.70
CA THR A 733 13.47 39.75 15.83
C THR A 733 14.52 38.73 15.40
N GLY A 734 15.75 38.90 15.86
CA GLY A 734 16.83 37.94 15.60
C GLY A 734 16.62 36.62 16.34
N THR A 735 16.01 35.64 15.70
CA THR A 735 16.03 34.25 16.15
C THR A 735 17.46 33.70 16.05
N PRO A 736 18.02 33.08 17.09
CA PRO A 736 19.28 32.35 16.96
C PRO A 736 19.12 31.19 15.96
N SER A 737 20.07 31.04 15.04
CA SER A 737 20.22 29.78 14.30
C SER A 737 20.65 28.69 15.29
N LEU A 738 20.00 27.53 15.24
CA LEU A 738 20.46 26.31 15.93
C LEU A 738 21.52 25.60 15.08
N GLU A 739 22.54 26.36 14.71
CA GLU A 739 23.80 25.88 14.16
C GLU A 739 24.88 26.03 15.25
N ASP A 740 25.94 25.22 15.18
CA ASP A 740 27.00 25.11 16.18
C ASP A 740 26.56 24.73 17.62
N ASN A 741 26.06 23.51 17.75
CA ASN A 741 26.41 22.65 18.89
C ASN A 741 26.98 21.33 18.37
N GLU A 742 28.18 20.96 18.80
CA GLU A 742 28.93 19.82 18.26
C GLU A 742 28.31 18.47 18.67
N VAL A 743 27.55 17.84 17.77
CA VAL A 743 27.10 16.45 17.92
C VAL A 743 28.27 15.50 17.61
N SER A 744 29.23 15.45 18.54
CA SER A 744 30.39 14.56 18.47
C SER A 744 30.04 13.15 18.96
N ASN A 745 30.53 12.15 18.21
CA ASN A 745 30.65 10.74 18.64
C ASN A 745 29.36 9.97 19.00
N LEU A 746 28.33 10.03 18.14
CA LEU A 746 27.25 9.03 18.12
C LEU A 746 27.53 7.94 17.05
N SER A 747 28.11 6.81 17.47
CA SER A 747 28.63 5.74 16.60
C SER A 747 27.56 4.72 16.18
N PHE A 748 26.47 5.17 15.55
CA PHE A 748 25.40 4.29 15.08
C PHE A 748 25.73 3.60 13.74
N GLY A 749 25.89 2.28 13.75
CA GLY A 749 26.11 1.46 12.55
C GLY A 749 24.82 0.88 11.96
N PHE A 750 24.70 0.90 10.63
CA PHE A 750 23.58 0.33 9.88
C PHE A 750 24.12 -0.49 8.69
N PRO A 751 23.88 -1.82 8.60
CA PRO A 751 23.23 -2.68 9.60
C PRO A 751 24.20 -3.09 10.73
N PHE A 752 23.90 -2.63 11.96
CA PHE A 752 24.45 -3.10 13.24
C PHE A 752 25.96 -3.46 13.29
N THR A 753 26.84 -2.47 13.14
CA THR A 753 28.20 -2.61 13.69
C THR A 753 28.23 -2.17 15.14
N THR A 754 28.38 -3.10 16.09
CA THR A 754 28.68 -2.84 17.51
C THR A 754 30.15 -2.47 17.76
N ALA A 755 30.86 -2.07 16.70
CA ALA A 755 32.26 -1.65 16.72
C ALA A 755 32.33 -0.14 16.53
N ALA A 756 33.37 0.49 17.08
CA ALA A 756 33.66 1.91 16.87
C ALA A 756 33.76 2.23 15.37
N SER A 757 33.29 3.43 14.98
CA SER A 757 33.41 3.91 13.61
C SER A 757 34.88 3.84 13.13
N PRO A 758 35.19 3.11 12.05
CA PRO A 758 36.57 2.91 11.60
C PRO A 758 37.22 4.25 11.21
N SER A 759 38.54 4.35 11.33
CA SER A 759 39.32 5.49 10.83
C SER A 759 39.25 5.60 9.30
N GLY A 760 39.89 6.63 8.71
CA GLY A 760 40.06 6.68 7.26
C GLY A 760 40.93 5.53 6.78
N ASP A 761 42.06 5.34 7.46
CA ASP A 761 43.08 4.34 7.15
C ASP A 761 42.55 2.90 7.29
N ASP A 762 41.71 2.63 8.29
CA ASP A 762 41.00 1.36 8.46
C ASP A 762 40.15 1.01 7.23
N LEU A 763 39.46 2.00 6.64
CA LEU A 763 38.63 1.78 5.45
C LEU A 763 39.51 1.58 4.20
N LEU A 764 40.55 2.39 4.03
CA LEU A 764 41.52 2.23 2.94
C LEU A 764 42.19 0.85 2.97
N SER A 765 42.47 0.30 4.16
CA SER A 765 43.05 -1.04 4.34
C SER A 765 42.17 -2.21 3.85
N ILE A 766 40.88 -1.95 3.57
CA ILE A 766 39.94 -2.97 3.07
C ILE A 766 40.05 -3.14 1.54
N LEU A 767 40.59 -2.15 0.82
CA LEU A 767 40.77 -2.19 -0.63
C LEU A 767 41.70 -3.34 -1.07
N PRO A 768 41.49 -3.93 -2.26
CA PRO A 768 42.49 -4.79 -2.89
C PRO A 768 43.73 -3.97 -3.29
N PRO A 769 44.90 -4.60 -3.55
CA PRO A 769 46.05 -3.90 -4.10
C PRO A 769 45.69 -3.24 -5.45
N MET A 770 46.31 -2.11 -5.77
CA MET A 770 45.81 -1.20 -6.81
C MET A 770 45.63 -1.87 -8.19
N GLN A 771 46.50 -2.81 -8.57
CA GLN A 771 46.37 -3.58 -9.81
C GLN A 771 45.07 -4.41 -9.89
N GLN A 772 44.66 -5.04 -8.78
CA GLN A 772 43.39 -5.74 -8.68
C GLN A 772 42.20 -4.78 -8.50
N CYS A 773 42.42 -3.60 -7.90
CA CYS A 773 41.43 -2.53 -7.81
C CYS A 773 41.02 -2.04 -9.20
N GLU A 774 42.00 -1.69 -10.04
CA GLU A 774 41.81 -1.27 -11.43
C GLU A 774 41.14 -2.35 -12.28
N TYR A 775 41.60 -3.61 -12.22
CA TYR A 775 40.96 -4.71 -12.95
C TYR A 775 39.47 -4.85 -12.62
N LEU A 776 39.10 -4.73 -11.33
CA LEU A 776 37.71 -4.79 -10.90
C LEU A 776 36.92 -3.51 -11.27
N LYS A 777 37.54 -2.32 -11.23
CA LYS A 777 36.96 -1.06 -11.73
C LYS A 777 36.59 -1.18 -13.22
N GLU A 778 37.51 -1.63 -14.07
CA GLU A 778 37.26 -1.86 -15.50
C GLU A 778 36.19 -2.93 -15.75
N LYS A 779 36.13 -3.98 -14.93
CA LYS A 779 35.05 -4.99 -14.97
C LYS A 779 33.68 -4.41 -14.61
N TYR A 780 33.59 -3.42 -13.71
CA TYR A 780 32.34 -2.72 -13.45
C TYR A 780 31.89 -1.88 -14.66
N PHE A 781 32.79 -1.06 -15.23
CA PHE A 781 32.42 -0.18 -16.36
C PHE A 781 32.14 -0.94 -17.66
N SER A 782 32.74 -2.12 -17.86
CA SER A 782 32.47 -2.97 -19.04
C SER A 782 31.24 -3.89 -18.93
N VAL A 783 30.66 -4.07 -17.73
CA VAL A 783 29.54 -5.02 -17.48
C VAL A 783 28.32 -4.36 -16.84
N PHE A 784 28.50 -3.52 -15.82
CA PHE A 784 27.41 -3.00 -15.00
C PHE A 784 27.04 -1.54 -15.26
N SER A 785 28.00 -0.64 -15.56
CA SER A 785 27.64 0.75 -15.94
C SER A 785 26.66 0.77 -17.13
N PRO A 786 26.86 0.01 -18.22
CA PRO A 786 25.94 0.00 -19.37
C PRO A 786 24.53 -0.57 -19.06
N LEU A 787 24.39 -1.38 -18.00
CA LEU A 787 23.11 -1.94 -17.56
C LEU A 787 22.37 -1.05 -16.55
N PHE A 788 23.09 -0.24 -15.79
CA PHE A 788 22.54 0.59 -14.72
C PHE A 788 23.40 1.84 -14.54
N HIS A 789 23.32 2.70 -15.56
CA HIS A 789 24.16 3.88 -15.73
C HIS A 789 23.71 5.01 -14.80
N ILE A 790 24.13 4.92 -13.53
CA ILE A 790 23.79 5.85 -12.43
C ILE A 790 24.86 6.93 -12.20
N LEU A 791 26.10 6.65 -12.60
CA LEU A 791 27.22 7.58 -12.52
C LEU A 791 27.35 8.37 -13.84
N HIS A 792 28.21 9.39 -13.83
CA HIS A 792 28.83 9.95 -15.02
C HIS A 792 30.28 9.41 -15.07
N ASP A 793 30.54 8.47 -15.97
CA ASP A 793 31.78 7.68 -16.01
C ASP A 793 33.05 8.58 -16.11
N PRO A 794 33.07 9.69 -16.89
CA PRO A 794 34.21 10.61 -16.93
C PRO A 794 34.46 11.38 -15.62
N THR A 795 33.40 11.68 -14.84
CA THR A 795 33.57 12.32 -13.52
C THR A 795 34.26 11.33 -12.58
N PHE A 796 33.74 10.11 -12.49
CA PHE A 796 34.28 9.09 -11.61
C PHE A 796 35.75 8.76 -11.93
N GLN A 797 36.12 8.68 -13.21
CA GLN A 797 37.50 8.38 -13.60
C GLN A 797 38.47 9.51 -13.21
N SER A 798 38.07 10.78 -13.33
CA SER A 798 38.89 11.93 -12.88
C SER A 798 39.07 11.97 -11.35
N GLU A 799 38.02 11.62 -10.60
CA GLU A 799 38.11 11.45 -9.15
C GLU A 799 38.95 10.22 -8.76
N TYR A 800 38.90 9.14 -9.55
CA TYR A 800 39.71 7.94 -9.34
C TYR A 800 41.20 8.21 -9.56
N GLU A 801 41.56 8.94 -10.61
CA GLU A 801 42.93 9.40 -10.85
C GLU A 801 43.44 10.26 -9.67
N SER A 802 42.61 11.19 -9.19
CA SER A 802 42.92 12.00 -8.00
C SER A 802 43.13 11.13 -6.75
N PHE A 803 42.30 10.10 -6.55
CA PHE A 803 42.42 9.13 -5.45
C PHE A 803 43.70 8.26 -5.55
N VAL A 804 44.17 7.95 -6.76
CA VAL A 804 45.41 7.19 -6.97
C VAL A 804 46.65 8.03 -6.67
N GLU A 805 46.62 9.34 -6.97
CA GLU A 805 47.69 10.27 -6.59
C GLU A 805 47.69 10.58 -5.08
N ASP A 806 46.52 10.87 -4.50
CA ASP A 806 46.33 11.13 -3.07
C ASP A 806 45.02 10.48 -2.55
N PRO A 807 45.10 9.38 -1.78
CA PRO A 807 43.94 8.73 -1.19
C PRO A 807 43.11 9.59 -0.22
N SER A 808 43.60 10.75 0.20
CA SER A 808 42.90 11.73 1.04
C SER A 808 42.18 12.84 0.25
N SER A 809 42.37 12.91 -1.08
CA SER A 809 41.74 13.91 -1.95
C SER A 809 40.21 13.74 -2.11
N VAL A 810 39.71 12.52 -1.97
CA VAL A 810 38.30 12.15 -2.19
C VAL A 810 37.52 11.97 -0.89
N PRO A 811 36.23 12.33 -0.83
CA PRO A 811 35.42 12.17 0.37
C PRO A 811 35.08 10.69 0.65
N VAL A 812 34.84 10.35 1.91
CA VAL A 812 34.41 9.00 2.34
C VAL A 812 33.13 8.54 1.60
N SER A 813 32.25 9.46 1.22
CA SER A 813 31.07 9.15 0.40
C SER A 813 31.41 8.66 -1.02
N TRP A 814 32.54 9.09 -1.58
CA TRP A 814 33.04 8.60 -2.88
C TRP A 814 33.69 7.23 -2.74
N LEU A 815 34.47 7.00 -1.66
CA LEU A 815 35.04 5.68 -1.35
C LEU A 815 33.94 4.61 -1.19
N ALA A 816 32.73 5.01 -0.77
CA ALA A 816 31.55 4.13 -0.79
C ALA A 816 31.15 3.67 -2.21
N ILE A 817 31.22 4.56 -3.21
CA ILE A 817 30.99 4.22 -4.63
C ILE A 817 32.03 3.17 -5.05
N LEU A 818 33.32 3.45 -4.89
CA LEU A 818 34.40 2.53 -5.30
C LEU A 818 34.19 1.13 -4.69
N PHE A 819 33.89 1.03 -3.39
CA PHE A 819 33.61 -0.26 -2.77
C PHE A 819 32.40 -1.00 -3.34
N ILE A 820 31.32 -0.31 -3.74
CA ILE A 820 30.18 -1.00 -4.37
C ILE A 820 30.46 -1.36 -5.85
N LEU A 821 31.31 -0.62 -6.55
CA LEU A 821 31.80 -1.03 -7.89
C LEU A 821 32.57 -2.34 -7.80
N LEU A 822 33.54 -2.43 -6.87
CA LEU A 822 34.32 -3.64 -6.60
C LEU A 822 33.44 -4.83 -6.19
N SER A 823 32.41 -4.57 -5.37
CA SER A 823 31.44 -5.58 -4.93
C SER A 823 30.64 -6.19 -6.10
N LEU A 824 30.20 -5.36 -7.04
CA LEU A 824 29.50 -5.78 -8.26
C LEU A 824 30.47 -6.50 -9.21
N ALA A 825 31.64 -5.91 -9.49
CA ALA A 825 32.65 -6.47 -10.39
C ALA A 825 33.09 -7.89 -10.02
N VAL A 826 33.23 -8.18 -8.71
CA VAL A 826 33.54 -9.54 -8.22
C VAL A 826 32.51 -10.59 -8.67
N THR A 827 31.25 -10.22 -8.91
CA THR A 827 30.21 -11.15 -9.40
C THR A 827 30.34 -11.49 -10.90
N THR A 828 31.23 -10.81 -11.62
CA THR A 828 31.54 -11.07 -13.04
C THR A 828 32.71 -12.05 -13.25
N LEU A 829 33.37 -12.47 -12.16
CA LEU A 829 34.56 -13.32 -12.22
C LEU A 829 34.21 -14.79 -12.43
N GLU A 830 35.05 -15.50 -13.17
CA GLU A 830 34.97 -16.96 -13.29
C GLU A 830 35.73 -17.67 -12.16
N GLY A 831 35.40 -18.94 -11.92
CA GLY A 831 36.00 -19.73 -10.83
C GLY A 831 37.50 -20.03 -10.98
N ASN A 832 38.07 -19.72 -12.14
CA ASN A 832 39.49 -19.85 -12.49
C ASN A 832 40.19 -18.47 -12.68
N ASP A 833 39.50 -17.34 -12.46
CA ASP A 833 40.08 -16.01 -12.63
C ASP A 833 41.28 -15.80 -11.67
N PRO A 834 42.46 -15.36 -12.17
CA PRO A 834 43.63 -15.14 -11.34
C PRO A 834 43.39 -14.18 -10.16
N VAL A 835 42.60 -13.12 -10.36
CA VAL A 835 42.30 -12.13 -9.32
C VAL A 835 41.43 -12.72 -8.22
N LEU A 836 40.54 -13.66 -8.54
CA LEU A 836 39.75 -14.38 -7.54
C LEU A 836 40.65 -15.25 -6.63
N ARG A 837 41.65 -15.92 -7.20
CA ARG A 837 42.64 -16.73 -6.47
C ARG A 837 43.59 -15.87 -5.63
N ASP A 838 43.96 -14.70 -6.13
CA ASP A 838 44.89 -13.81 -5.43
C ASP A 838 44.21 -13.06 -4.26
N LEU A 839 42.91 -12.78 -4.37
CA LEU A 839 42.11 -12.10 -3.32
C LEU A 839 41.44 -13.04 -2.31
N ALA A 840 41.20 -14.32 -2.62
CA ALA A 840 40.53 -15.27 -1.73
C ALA A 840 41.23 -16.65 -1.66
N ARG A 841 41.22 -17.25 -0.45
CA ARG A 841 41.97 -18.49 -0.13
C ARG A 841 41.11 -19.74 0.06
N GLY A 842 39.80 -19.68 -0.21
CA GLY A 842 38.92 -20.85 -0.13
C GLY A 842 39.06 -21.76 -1.35
N SER A 843 38.76 -23.05 -1.19
CA SER A 843 38.79 -24.05 -2.28
C SER A 843 37.54 -24.04 -3.17
N ASP A 844 36.42 -23.49 -2.71
CA ASP A 844 35.24 -23.22 -3.55
C ASP A 844 35.26 -21.76 -4.04
N ALA A 845 35.38 -21.61 -5.36
CA ALA A 845 35.40 -20.32 -6.02
C ALA A 845 34.05 -19.58 -5.95
N ASN A 846 32.91 -20.30 -5.91
CA ASN A 846 31.59 -19.67 -5.79
C ASN A 846 31.42 -19.00 -4.42
N ASN A 847 31.82 -19.70 -3.35
CA ASN A 847 31.89 -19.12 -2.02
C ASN A 847 32.89 -17.94 -1.95
N ASN A 848 34.07 -18.05 -2.59
CA ASN A 848 35.03 -16.93 -2.65
C ASN A 848 34.42 -15.66 -3.28
N ILE A 849 33.72 -15.78 -4.41
CA ILE A 849 33.01 -14.68 -5.08
C ILE A 849 31.98 -14.05 -4.13
N ARG A 850 31.12 -14.86 -3.51
CA ARG A 850 30.08 -14.38 -2.58
C ARG A 850 30.68 -13.68 -1.36
N VAL A 851 31.77 -14.20 -0.78
CA VAL A 851 32.45 -13.61 0.39
C VAL A 851 33.13 -12.28 0.02
N LEU A 852 33.84 -12.20 -1.11
CA LEU A 852 34.48 -10.97 -1.55
C LEU A 852 33.46 -9.87 -1.92
N SER A 853 32.43 -10.22 -2.70
CA SER A 853 31.36 -9.29 -3.08
C SER A 853 30.66 -8.72 -1.83
N LYS A 854 30.32 -9.57 -0.87
CA LYS A 854 29.76 -9.15 0.42
C LYS A 854 30.72 -8.27 1.23
N ARG A 855 32.01 -8.63 1.33
CA ARG A 855 33.03 -7.84 2.05
C ARG A 855 33.11 -6.40 1.53
N TYR A 856 33.11 -6.21 0.21
CA TYR A 856 33.15 -4.87 -0.39
C TYR A 856 31.82 -4.11 -0.22
N ARG A 857 30.66 -4.78 -0.29
CA ARG A 857 29.36 -4.14 0.02
C ARG A 857 29.27 -3.68 1.48
N GLU A 858 29.79 -4.46 2.42
CA GLU A 858 29.91 -4.06 3.83
C GLU A 858 30.87 -2.89 4.03
N ALA A 859 31.95 -2.80 3.23
CA ALA A 859 32.87 -1.66 3.25
C ALA A 859 32.20 -0.36 2.74
N SER A 860 31.42 -0.43 1.65
CA SER A 860 30.59 0.68 1.17
C SER A 860 29.62 1.17 2.26
N LEU A 861 28.90 0.25 2.91
CA LEU A 861 27.97 0.60 4.00
C LEU A 861 28.68 1.24 5.21
N LYS A 862 29.90 0.79 5.56
CA LYS A 862 30.73 1.44 6.59
C LYS A 862 31.15 2.86 6.19
N CYS A 863 31.45 3.10 4.93
CA CYS A 863 31.74 4.44 4.41
C CYS A 863 30.52 5.36 4.52
N LEU A 864 29.33 4.90 4.11
CA LEU A 864 28.06 5.64 4.25
C LEU A 864 27.70 5.92 5.72
N ALA A 865 27.99 4.98 6.62
CA ALA A 865 27.81 5.19 8.06
C ALA A 865 28.78 6.27 8.60
N LYS A 866 30.07 6.19 8.25
CA LYS A 866 31.11 7.17 8.65
C LYS A 866 30.84 8.58 8.12
N GLN A 867 30.28 8.70 6.91
CA GLN A 867 29.81 9.97 6.33
C GLN A 867 28.64 10.59 7.13
N GLY A 868 27.87 9.78 7.86
CA GLY A 868 26.69 10.22 8.60
C GLY A 868 25.40 10.26 7.76
N VAL A 869 25.30 9.41 6.72
CA VAL A 869 24.12 9.33 5.83
C VAL A 869 22.83 9.01 6.59
N PHE A 870 22.92 8.32 7.72
CA PHE A 870 21.77 8.02 8.59
C PHE A 870 21.37 9.20 9.50
N TRP A 871 22.13 10.31 9.47
CA TRP A 871 22.02 11.47 10.36
C TRP A 871 21.91 12.81 9.61
N GLY A 872 21.36 12.79 8.38
CA GLY A 872 21.12 13.98 7.57
C GLY A 872 22.31 14.47 6.73
N LYS A 873 23.48 13.83 6.83
CA LYS A 873 24.69 14.21 6.06
C LYS A 873 24.74 13.48 4.72
N HIS A 874 23.93 13.94 3.76
CA HIS A 874 23.81 13.34 2.42
C HIS A 874 24.46 14.22 1.35
N ASN A 875 25.16 13.62 0.38
CA ASN A 875 25.61 14.27 -0.86
C ASN A 875 25.34 13.35 -2.07
N ALA A 876 25.64 13.80 -3.29
CA ALA A 876 25.35 13.03 -4.51
C ALA A 876 25.92 11.60 -4.44
N HIS A 877 27.19 11.47 -4.02
CA HIS A 877 27.89 10.19 -3.88
C HIS A 877 27.20 9.27 -2.88
N CYS A 878 26.62 9.81 -1.80
CA CYS A 878 25.83 9.02 -0.85
C CYS A 878 24.63 8.35 -1.51
N LEU A 879 23.91 9.07 -2.38
CA LEU A 879 22.72 8.54 -3.04
C LEU A 879 23.09 7.59 -4.18
N GLN A 880 24.10 7.91 -4.99
CA GLN A 880 24.65 7.02 -6.01
C GLN A 880 25.11 5.68 -5.40
N ALA A 881 25.89 5.73 -4.33
CA ALA A 881 26.31 4.52 -3.62
C ALA A 881 25.14 3.75 -2.99
N LEU A 882 24.14 4.41 -2.38
CA LEU A 882 22.95 3.73 -1.85
C LEU A 882 22.15 3.00 -2.95
N VAL A 883 21.92 3.66 -4.09
CA VAL A 883 21.23 3.09 -5.25
C VAL A 883 21.97 1.86 -5.79
N LEU A 884 23.30 1.96 -5.94
CA LEU A 884 24.15 0.85 -6.36
C LEU A 884 24.20 -0.28 -5.31
N VAL A 885 24.15 0.02 -4.00
CA VAL A 885 24.10 -1.01 -2.94
C VAL A 885 22.80 -1.78 -2.99
N VAL A 886 21.65 -1.11 -3.15
CA VAL A 886 20.35 -1.79 -3.30
C VAL A 886 20.31 -2.65 -4.57
N TYR A 887 20.86 -2.15 -5.68
CA TYR A 887 20.98 -2.90 -6.94
C TYR A 887 21.84 -4.17 -6.77
N ALA A 888 23.00 -4.07 -6.12
CA ALA A 888 23.86 -5.21 -5.81
C ALA A 888 23.20 -6.24 -4.86
N MET A 889 22.42 -5.78 -3.87
CA MET A 889 21.63 -6.69 -3.02
C MET A 889 20.57 -7.45 -3.82
N GLY A 890 19.94 -6.79 -4.80
CA GLY A 890 18.99 -7.43 -5.72
C GLY A 890 19.61 -8.59 -6.50
N HIS A 891 20.79 -8.39 -7.08
CA HIS A 891 21.54 -9.46 -7.76
C HIS A 891 21.93 -10.61 -6.82
N CYS A 892 22.29 -10.31 -5.57
CA CYS A 892 22.56 -11.33 -4.54
C CYS A 892 21.31 -12.02 -3.97
N GLN A 893 20.08 -11.67 -4.41
CA GLN A 893 18.82 -12.12 -3.83
C GLN A 893 18.70 -11.82 -2.32
N GLU A 894 19.26 -10.70 -1.86
CA GLU A 894 19.24 -10.25 -0.46
C GLU A 894 18.10 -9.25 -0.19
N PRO A 895 17.41 -9.31 0.97
CA PRO A 895 16.32 -8.40 1.30
C PRO A 895 16.78 -6.93 1.42
N SER A 896 16.54 -6.13 0.39
CA SER A 896 16.98 -4.73 0.31
C SER A 896 15.91 -3.70 0.73
N TRP A 897 14.69 -4.13 1.05
CA TRP A 897 13.51 -3.27 1.14
C TRP A 897 13.58 -2.14 2.17
N VAL A 898 14.20 -2.37 3.33
CA VAL A 898 14.43 -1.31 4.33
C VAL A 898 15.39 -0.24 3.80
N LEU A 899 16.46 -0.68 3.12
CA LEU A 899 17.48 0.22 2.59
C LEU A 899 16.97 1.00 1.38
N LEU A 900 16.17 0.37 0.50
CA LEU A 900 15.49 1.05 -0.59
C LEU A 900 14.47 2.08 -0.08
N GLY A 901 13.70 1.72 0.96
CA GLY A 901 12.85 2.64 1.72
C GLY A 901 13.58 3.89 2.17
N MET A 902 14.73 3.72 2.83
CA MET A 902 15.58 4.83 3.24
C MET A 902 16.13 5.62 2.05
N THR A 903 16.59 4.94 0.98
CA THR A 903 17.22 5.55 -0.19
C THR A 903 16.28 6.53 -0.91
N TYR A 904 14.99 6.19 -1.02
CA TYR A 904 13.96 7.08 -1.56
C TYR A 904 13.69 8.29 -0.65
N HIS A 905 13.66 8.11 0.67
CA HIS A 905 13.53 9.24 1.60
C HIS A 905 14.76 10.16 1.59
N VAL A 906 15.98 9.63 1.40
CA VAL A 906 17.20 10.42 1.16
C VAL A 906 17.09 11.19 -0.16
N ALA A 907 16.66 10.53 -1.25
CA ALA A 907 16.43 11.19 -2.54
C ALA A 907 15.40 12.33 -2.42
N ILE A 908 14.31 12.14 -1.67
CA ILE A 908 13.32 13.21 -1.40
C ILE A 908 13.94 14.34 -0.57
N ALA A 909 14.67 14.03 0.50
CA ALA A 909 15.33 15.02 1.36
C ALA A 909 16.41 15.85 0.63
N MET A 910 16.97 15.32 -0.47
CA MET A 910 17.89 16.00 -1.37
C MET A 910 17.19 16.62 -2.60
N GLY A 911 15.87 16.54 -2.72
CA GLY A 911 15.09 17.15 -3.80
C GLY A 911 15.21 16.47 -5.18
N TYR A 912 15.46 15.16 -5.25
CA TYR A 912 15.52 14.40 -6.51
C TYR A 912 14.12 14.07 -7.08
N HIS A 913 13.06 14.30 -6.30
CA HIS A 913 11.66 14.17 -6.68
C HIS A 913 11.11 15.39 -7.46
N ILE A 914 11.99 16.35 -7.77
CA ILE A 914 11.71 17.59 -8.50
C ILE A 914 12.68 17.62 -9.69
N ASP A 915 12.19 17.98 -10.87
CA ASP A 915 13.02 17.99 -12.06
C ASP A 915 14.15 19.03 -11.92
N PRO A 916 15.41 18.68 -12.25
CA PRO A 916 16.55 19.55 -11.99
C PRO A 916 16.54 20.88 -12.76
N ASP A 917 15.69 21.04 -13.79
CA ASP A 917 15.53 22.32 -14.50
C ASP A 917 14.96 23.45 -13.61
N GLU A 918 14.30 23.12 -12.47
CA GLU A 918 13.84 24.11 -11.47
C GLU A 918 14.99 24.63 -10.56
N PHE A 919 16.20 24.07 -10.67
CA PHE A 919 17.37 24.40 -9.86
C PHE A 919 18.54 24.93 -10.69
N SER A 920 19.38 25.78 -10.10
CA SER A 920 20.59 26.31 -10.75
C SER A 920 21.75 25.31 -10.70
N LEU A 921 21.66 24.25 -11.52
CA LEU A 921 22.62 23.14 -11.59
C LEU A 921 23.36 23.12 -12.95
N THR A 922 24.46 22.36 -13.03
CA THR A 922 25.10 22.06 -14.32
C THR A 922 24.34 20.95 -15.07
N VAL A 923 24.54 20.86 -16.39
CA VAL A 923 23.92 19.82 -17.24
C VAL A 923 24.24 18.40 -16.74
N ILE A 924 25.49 18.16 -16.34
CA ILE A 924 25.94 16.88 -15.77
C ILE A 924 25.19 16.59 -14.45
N GLN A 925 25.14 17.57 -13.53
CA GLN A 925 24.42 17.41 -12.25
C GLN A 925 22.91 17.19 -12.43
N ALA A 926 22.32 17.73 -13.49
CA ALA A 926 20.93 17.50 -13.85
C ALA A 926 20.70 16.06 -14.36
N GLU A 927 21.53 15.56 -15.28
CA GLU A 927 21.41 14.19 -15.77
C GLU A 927 21.80 13.16 -14.69
N GLU A 928 22.81 13.39 -13.86
CA GLU A 928 23.09 12.54 -12.69
C GLU A 928 21.90 12.47 -11.72
N ARG A 929 21.17 13.59 -11.53
CA ARG A 929 19.93 13.61 -10.75
C ARG A 929 18.83 12.78 -11.39
N ARG A 930 18.56 12.94 -12.69
CA ARG A 930 17.57 12.14 -13.42
C ARG A 930 17.95 10.66 -13.40
N ARG A 931 19.22 10.30 -13.64
CA ARG A 931 19.76 8.93 -13.57
C ARG A 931 19.57 8.30 -12.20
N CYS A 932 19.97 8.99 -11.12
CA CYS A 932 19.77 8.51 -9.76
C CYS A 932 18.29 8.32 -9.41
N TRP A 933 17.42 9.28 -9.77
CA TRP A 933 15.98 9.17 -9.53
C TRP A 933 15.37 8.00 -10.30
N ALA A 934 15.68 7.87 -11.59
CA ALA A 934 15.31 6.72 -12.41
C ALA A 934 15.82 5.40 -11.80
N GLY A 935 17.03 5.37 -11.24
CA GLY A 935 17.57 4.23 -10.50
C GLY A 935 16.72 3.84 -9.29
N VAL A 936 16.36 4.80 -8.43
CA VAL A 936 15.47 4.60 -7.29
C VAL A 936 14.10 4.06 -7.74
N ILE A 937 13.47 4.71 -8.73
CA ILE A 937 12.16 4.33 -9.26
C ILE A 937 12.19 2.94 -9.92
N MET A 938 13.25 2.58 -10.65
CA MET A 938 13.40 1.24 -11.23
C MET A 938 13.45 0.17 -10.13
N LEU A 939 14.28 0.37 -9.11
CA LEU A 939 14.42 -0.54 -7.97
C LEU A 939 13.10 -0.68 -7.19
N TYR A 940 12.40 0.42 -6.95
CA TYR A 940 11.06 0.43 -6.33
C TYR A 940 10.05 -0.37 -7.15
N THR A 941 10.10 -0.23 -8.48
CA THR A 941 9.22 -0.99 -9.38
C THR A 941 9.47 -2.49 -9.21
N ILE A 942 10.73 -2.93 -9.34
CA ILE A 942 11.10 -4.35 -9.23
C ILE A 942 10.63 -4.93 -7.89
N GLN A 943 10.84 -4.21 -6.79
CA GLN A 943 10.40 -4.66 -5.47
C GLN A 943 8.87 -4.72 -5.33
N ASN A 944 8.15 -3.67 -5.73
CA ASN A 944 6.69 -3.63 -5.62
C ASN A 944 6.04 -4.71 -6.49
N THR A 945 6.56 -4.95 -7.69
CA THR A 945 6.17 -6.07 -8.55
C THR A 945 6.40 -7.42 -7.84
N ILE A 946 7.57 -7.68 -7.25
CA ILE A 946 7.83 -8.92 -6.49
C ILE A 946 6.87 -9.11 -5.30
N LEU A 947 6.51 -8.01 -4.62
CA LEU A 947 5.56 -7.97 -3.51
C LEU A 947 4.09 -8.03 -3.94
N GLY A 948 3.79 -8.27 -5.22
CA GLY A 948 2.43 -8.44 -5.73
C GLY A 948 1.66 -7.14 -6.00
N ASN A 949 2.32 -5.97 -5.94
CA ASN A 949 1.76 -4.69 -6.35
C ASN A 949 2.45 -4.16 -7.63
N PRO A 950 2.05 -4.64 -8.83
CA PRO A 950 2.65 -4.21 -10.10
C PRO A 950 2.09 -2.89 -10.65
N ASP A 951 1.20 -2.18 -9.93
CA ASP A 951 0.63 -0.90 -10.39
C ASP A 951 1.69 0.22 -10.32
N PRO A 952 2.00 0.92 -11.43
CA PRO A 952 2.94 2.03 -11.47
C PRO A 952 2.30 3.38 -11.10
N SER A 953 1.06 3.41 -10.62
CA SER A 953 0.36 4.67 -10.23
C SER A 953 1.17 5.56 -9.28
N TRP A 954 1.99 4.98 -8.39
CA TRP A 954 2.93 5.71 -7.51
C TRP A 954 4.09 6.42 -8.25
N ARG A 955 4.34 6.11 -9.53
CA ARG A 955 5.26 6.89 -10.40
C ARG A 955 4.65 8.24 -10.80
N ILE A 956 3.32 8.31 -10.93
CA ILE A 956 2.57 9.37 -11.64
C ILE A 956 2.50 10.68 -10.84
N THR A 957 3.03 10.71 -9.61
CA THR A 957 3.02 11.89 -8.72
C THR A 957 4.25 12.80 -8.81
N ASN A 958 5.16 12.60 -9.77
CA ASN A 958 6.42 13.35 -9.84
C ASN A 958 6.69 13.87 -11.27
N ASP A 959 6.84 15.19 -11.43
CA ASP A 959 7.09 15.87 -12.71
C ASP A 959 8.54 15.71 -13.26
N VAL A 960 9.29 14.73 -12.76
CA VAL A 960 10.70 14.51 -13.11
C VAL A 960 10.81 13.80 -14.46
N LYS A 961 11.57 14.37 -15.40
CA LYS A 961 11.82 13.77 -16.71
C LYS A 961 12.68 12.52 -16.56
N LEU A 962 12.46 11.54 -17.44
CA LEU A 962 13.43 10.44 -17.61
C LEU A 962 14.78 11.02 -18.10
N PRO A 963 15.91 10.35 -17.81
CA PRO A 963 17.22 10.78 -18.32
C PRO A 963 17.26 10.78 -19.84
N ALA A 964 18.13 11.60 -20.42
CA ALA A 964 18.36 11.64 -21.86
C ALA A 964 18.91 10.30 -22.40
N ASP A 965 18.47 9.88 -23.59
CA ASP A 965 18.98 8.67 -24.26
C ASP A 965 20.31 8.93 -24.98
N VAL A 966 21.35 9.23 -24.20
CA VAL A 966 22.67 9.69 -24.65
C VAL A 966 23.81 9.01 -23.89
N ASN A 967 25.02 9.11 -24.43
CA ASN A 967 26.25 8.70 -23.77
C ASN A 967 26.88 9.87 -23.02
N ASP A 968 27.79 9.61 -22.09
CA ASP A 968 28.48 10.67 -21.33
C ASP A 968 29.30 11.61 -22.21
N ALA A 969 29.85 11.11 -23.32
CA ALA A 969 30.55 11.94 -24.31
C ALA A 969 29.65 12.99 -24.99
N ASP A 970 28.33 12.77 -24.99
CA ASP A 970 27.32 13.65 -25.61
C ASP A 970 26.82 14.72 -24.62
N ILE A 971 27.14 14.58 -23.31
CA ILE A 971 26.74 15.51 -22.23
C ILE A 971 27.86 16.54 -22.04
N THR A 972 27.67 17.74 -22.60
CA THR A 972 28.68 18.81 -22.53
C THR A 972 28.25 19.95 -21.61
N VAL A 973 29.21 20.80 -21.23
CA VAL A 973 28.95 22.06 -20.50
C VAL A 973 28.04 23.01 -21.31
N MET A 974 27.99 22.85 -22.64
CA MET A 974 27.11 23.61 -23.54
C MET A 974 25.69 23.04 -23.66
N GLY A 975 25.44 21.84 -23.13
CA GLY A 975 24.18 21.11 -23.29
C GLY A 975 24.38 19.64 -23.68
N VAL A 976 23.26 18.91 -23.68
CA VAL A 976 23.16 17.54 -24.22
C VAL A 976 23.02 17.61 -25.74
N GLN A 977 23.83 16.84 -26.48
CA GLN A 977 23.76 16.77 -27.95
C GLN A 977 22.65 15.82 -28.43
N GLU A 978 22.25 15.93 -29.71
CA GLU A 978 21.28 14.99 -30.28
C GLU A 978 21.87 13.56 -30.34
N PRO A 979 21.08 12.52 -30.01
CA PRO A 979 21.60 11.16 -29.89
C PRO A 979 22.02 10.59 -31.24
N THR A 980 23.15 9.90 -31.27
CA THR A 980 23.63 9.19 -32.47
C THR A 980 22.66 8.10 -32.92
N PRO A 981 22.72 7.66 -34.19
CA PRO A 981 22.26 6.32 -34.58
C PRO A 981 22.91 5.22 -33.73
N GLY A 982 22.25 4.06 -33.60
CA GLY A 982 22.64 2.98 -32.69
C GLY A 982 22.18 3.18 -31.23
N PRO A 983 22.51 2.26 -30.30
CA PRO A 983 22.13 2.33 -28.88
C PRO A 983 23.14 3.13 -28.04
N THR A 984 22.69 3.64 -26.88
CA THR A 984 23.52 4.41 -25.93
C THR A 984 23.70 3.69 -24.59
N GLN A 985 24.55 4.25 -23.71
CA GLN A 985 24.65 3.84 -22.29
C GLN A 985 23.30 3.89 -21.54
N MET A 986 22.38 4.79 -21.95
CA MET A 986 21.07 4.94 -21.30
C MET A 986 19.94 4.11 -21.93
N SER A 987 20.04 3.71 -23.20
CA SER A 987 18.94 3.10 -23.96
C SER A 987 18.33 1.87 -23.27
N TYR A 988 19.14 0.99 -22.67
CA TYR A 988 18.65 -0.21 -21.98
C TYR A 988 17.73 0.13 -20.79
N LEU A 989 18.10 1.13 -19.97
CA LEU A 989 17.30 1.54 -18.82
C LEU A 989 15.94 2.09 -19.28
N LEU A 990 15.94 2.90 -20.34
CA LEU A 990 14.75 3.52 -20.90
C LEU A 990 13.80 2.49 -21.53
N PHE A 991 14.31 1.47 -22.23
CA PHE A 991 13.50 0.34 -22.68
C PHE A 991 13.00 -0.52 -21.51
N LYS A 992 13.76 -0.67 -20.42
CA LYS A 992 13.27 -1.32 -19.20
C LYS A 992 12.10 -0.58 -18.56
N PHE A 993 12.11 0.76 -18.53
CA PHE A 993 10.96 1.54 -18.04
C PHE A 993 9.66 1.18 -18.76
N ARG A 994 9.69 1.16 -20.09
CA ARG A 994 8.55 0.78 -20.95
C ARG A 994 8.11 -0.67 -20.74
N LEU A 995 9.07 -1.59 -20.59
CA LEU A 995 8.78 -2.99 -20.24
C LEU A 995 8.06 -3.13 -18.90
N TYR A 996 8.35 -2.29 -17.90
CA TYR A 996 7.60 -2.27 -16.65
C TYR A 996 6.18 -1.71 -16.82
N ASP A 997 5.98 -0.69 -17.67
CA ASP A 997 4.63 -0.18 -17.95
C ASP A 997 3.78 -1.19 -18.74
N LEU A 998 4.41 -1.99 -19.63
CA LEU A 998 3.77 -3.15 -20.27
C LEU A 998 3.48 -4.27 -19.27
N ALA A 999 4.44 -4.61 -18.39
CA ALA A 999 4.24 -5.59 -17.33
C ALA A 999 3.05 -5.21 -16.44
N ALA A 1000 2.95 -3.95 -16.03
CA ALA A 1000 1.84 -3.42 -15.27
C ALA A 1000 0.48 -3.59 -15.97
N LYS A 1001 0.38 -3.18 -17.24
CA LYS A 1001 -0.82 -3.36 -18.07
C LYS A 1001 -1.23 -4.84 -18.15
N ILE A 1002 -0.26 -5.73 -18.36
CA ILE A 1002 -0.50 -7.18 -18.47
C ILE A 1002 -0.93 -7.76 -17.13
N CYS A 1003 -0.27 -7.42 -16.01
CA CYS A 1003 -0.67 -7.90 -14.68
C CYS A 1003 -2.06 -7.42 -14.30
N LYS A 1004 -2.40 -6.15 -14.57
CA LYS A 1004 -3.74 -5.60 -14.34
C LYS A 1004 -4.85 -6.41 -15.03
N GLU A 1005 -4.55 -6.99 -16.20
CA GLU A 1005 -5.50 -7.79 -16.98
C GLU A 1005 -5.44 -9.29 -16.66
N THR A 1006 -4.26 -9.86 -16.34
CA THR A 1006 -4.09 -11.30 -16.06
C THR A 1006 -4.32 -11.69 -14.60
N PHE A 1007 -4.34 -10.73 -13.66
CA PHE A 1007 -4.57 -10.99 -12.22
C PHE A 1007 -6.04 -10.85 -11.81
N LYS A 1008 -6.93 -10.52 -12.75
CA LYS A 1008 -8.37 -10.48 -12.51
C LYS A 1008 -8.91 -11.91 -12.30
N SER A 1009 -10.11 -12.02 -11.73
CA SER A 1009 -10.77 -13.32 -11.49
C SER A 1009 -11.30 -14.02 -12.77
N TYR A 1010 -11.00 -13.47 -13.95
CA TYR A 1010 -11.51 -13.89 -15.26
C TYR A 1010 -10.41 -13.75 -16.32
N PRO A 1011 -10.46 -14.56 -17.41
CA PRO A 1011 -9.51 -14.42 -18.51
C PRO A 1011 -9.72 -13.09 -19.26
N PRO A 1012 -8.65 -12.38 -19.66
CA PRO A 1012 -8.76 -11.15 -20.44
C PRO A 1012 -9.38 -11.41 -21.82
N SER A 1013 -10.04 -10.41 -22.40
CA SER A 1013 -10.69 -10.56 -23.72
C SER A 1013 -9.68 -10.78 -24.84
N THR A 1014 -10.09 -11.49 -25.92
CA THR A 1014 -9.26 -11.70 -27.11
C THR A 1014 -8.74 -10.38 -27.70
N THR A 1015 -9.56 -9.33 -27.70
CA THR A 1015 -9.17 -7.99 -28.15
C THR A 1015 -8.12 -7.35 -27.23
N THR A 1016 -8.27 -7.49 -25.92
CA THR A 1016 -7.28 -7.04 -24.91
C THR A 1016 -5.94 -7.73 -25.13
N ILE A 1017 -5.97 -9.05 -25.36
CA ILE A 1017 -4.76 -9.86 -25.61
C ILE A 1017 -4.08 -9.44 -26.90
N GLN A 1018 -4.82 -9.33 -28.01
CA GLN A 1018 -4.26 -8.90 -29.29
C GLN A 1018 -3.65 -7.49 -29.21
N ASN A 1019 -4.26 -6.57 -28.46
CA ASN A 1019 -3.72 -5.23 -28.25
C ASN A 1019 -2.44 -5.23 -27.37
N LEU A 1020 -2.37 -6.07 -26.34
CA LEU A 1020 -1.18 -6.20 -25.49
C LEU A 1020 -0.05 -6.96 -26.19
N ASP A 1021 -0.36 -8.00 -26.97
CA ASP A 1021 0.57 -8.69 -27.87
C ASP A 1021 1.21 -7.69 -28.85
N GLN A 1022 0.39 -6.88 -29.53
CA GLN A 1022 0.87 -5.81 -30.42
C GLN A 1022 1.72 -4.77 -29.70
N GLN A 1023 1.41 -4.40 -28.46
CA GLN A 1023 2.24 -3.48 -27.67
C GLN A 1023 3.60 -4.09 -27.28
N ILE A 1024 3.66 -5.40 -26.96
CA ILE A 1024 4.95 -6.09 -26.74
C ILE A 1024 5.73 -6.14 -28.06
N HIS A 1025 5.08 -6.47 -29.18
CA HIS A 1025 5.74 -6.55 -30.48
C HIS A 1025 6.26 -5.20 -30.99
N PHE A 1026 5.52 -4.12 -30.78
CA PHE A 1026 5.98 -2.76 -31.10
C PHE A 1026 7.21 -2.38 -30.26
N ALA A 1027 7.23 -2.72 -28.97
CA ALA A 1027 8.41 -2.48 -28.13
C ALA A 1027 9.63 -3.29 -28.61
N GLN A 1028 9.45 -4.55 -29.04
CA GLN A 1028 10.50 -5.33 -29.70
C GLN A 1028 11.05 -4.62 -30.95
N GLN A 1029 10.16 -4.22 -31.87
CA GLN A 1029 10.55 -3.50 -33.09
C GLN A 1029 11.34 -2.21 -32.80
N GLU A 1030 11.00 -1.49 -31.72
CA GLU A 1030 11.67 -0.23 -31.37
C GLU A 1030 13.08 -0.44 -30.81
N TRP A 1031 13.29 -1.41 -29.90
CA TRP A 1031 14.66 -1.69 -29.42
C TRP A 1031 15.50 -2.45 -30.45
N ASP A 1032 14.90 -3.32 -31.28
CA ASP A 1032 15.58 -3.94 -32.41
C ASP A 1032 16.02 -2.86 -33.41
N GLY A 1033 15.15 -1.91 -33.73
CA GLY A 1033 15.47 -0.76 -34.59
C GLY A 1033 16.53 0.17 -33.99
N ARG A 1034 16.62 0.31 -32.66
CA ARG A 1034 17.65 1.12 -31.97
C ARG A 1034 18.99 0.41 -31.89
N TYR A 1035 19.02 -0.90 -31.64
CA TYR A 1035 20.24 -1.68 -31.48
C TYR A 1035 20.84 -2.13 -32.83
N LEU A 1036 19.99 -2.50 -33.80
CA LEU A 1036 20.39 -3.06 -35.10
C LEU A 1036 20.29 -2.03 -36.25
N ALA A 1037 20.27 -0.73 -35.94
CA ALA A 1037 20.13 0.36 -36.90
C ALA A 1037 21.18 0.29 -38.04
N ASP A 1038 22.44 0.14 -37.65
CA ASP A 1038 23.62 0.23 -38.54
C ASP A 1038 24.50 -1.03 -38.47
N THR A 1039 24.05 -2.11 -37.82
CA THR A 1039 24.83 -3.33 -37.57
C THR A 1039 23.97 -4.59 -37.47
N THR A 1040 24.56 -5.76 -37.76
CA THR A 1040 23.95 -7.05 -37.43
C THR A 1040 24.13 -7.35 -35.93
N PHE A 1041 23.38 -8.32 -35.40
CA PHE A 1041 23.54 -8.79 -34.03
C PHE A 1041 24.98 -9.27 -33.74
N GLU A 1042 25.63 -9.88 -34.73
CA GLU A 1042 27.01 -10.38 -34.66
C GLU A 1042 28.05 -9.25 -34.59
N GLY A 1043 27.69 -8.04 -35.04
CA GLY A 1043 28.52 -6.83 -34.97
C GLY A 1043 28.25 -5.96 -33.73
N LEU A 1044 27.33 -6.36 -32.84
CA LEU A 1044 27.09 -5.62 -31.59
C LEU A 1044 28.24 -5.81 -30.59
N PRO A 1045 28.65 -4.75 -29.86
CA PRO A 1045 29.45 -4.89 -28.65
C PRO A 1045 28.78 -5.85 -27.65
N THR A 1046 29.58 -6.65 -26.96
CA THR A 1046 29.10 -7.76 -26.12
C THR A 1046 28.06 -7.35 -25.08
N HIS A 1047 28.21 -6.18 -24.45
CA HIS A 1047 27.22 -5.65 -23.52
C HIS A 1047 25.89 -5.37 -24.22
N HIS A 1048 25.87 -4.67 -25.36
CA HIS A 1048 24.64 -4.40 -26.11
C HIS A 1048 23.95 -5.69 -26.61
N ALA A 1049 24.71 -6.70 -27.05
CA ALA A 1049 24.15 -8.00 -27.40
C ALA A 1049 23.43 -8.67 -26.21
N VAL A 1050 24.03 -8.64 -25.02
CA VAL A 1050 23.43 -9.14 -23.77
C VAL A 1050 22.22 -8.29 -23.34
N HIS A 1051 22.30 -6.96 -23.43
CA HIS A 1051 21.17 -6.07 -23.12
C HIS A 1051 19.94 -6.43 -23.97
N LEU A 1052 20.15 -6.62 -25.27
CA LEU A 1052 19.12 -6.97 -26.23
C LEU A 1052 18.50 -8.35 -25.93
N HIS A 1053 19.32 -9.35 -25.58
CA HIS A 1053 18.84 -10.63 -25.06
C HIS A 1053 18.03 -10.49 -23.76
N ILE A 1054 18.42 -9.63 -22.82
CA ILE A 1054 17.70 -9.40 -21.55
C ILE A 1054 16.38 -8.60 -21.75
N LEU A 1055 16.30 -7.76 -22.78
CA LEU A 1055 15.05 -7.12 -23.21
C LEU A 1055 14.10 -8.15 -23.84
N HIS A 1056 14.57 -8.94 -24.81
CA HIS A 1056 13.78 -9.99 -25.47
C HIS A 1056 13.34 -11.11 -24.51
N ALA A 1057 14.21 -11.59 -23.62
CA ALA A 1057 13.80 -12.58 -22.61
C ALA A 1057 12.71 -12.04 -21.68
N TYR A 1058 12.75 -10.75 -21.33
CA TYR A 1058 11.70 -10.13 -20.53
C TYR A 1058 10.40 -9.96 -21.34
N SER A 1059 10.47 -9.58 -22.63
CA SER A 1059 9.28 -9.51 -23.49
C SER A 1059 8.64 -10.87 -23.74
N HIS A 1060 9.42 -11.94 -23.86
CA HIS A 1060 8.91 -13.31 -23.95
C HIS A 1060 8.29 -13.80 -22.63
N GLN A 1061 8.84 -13.43 -21.46
CA GLN A 1061 8.17 -13.68 -20.17
C GLN A 1061 6.81 -12.96 -20.11
N LEU A 1062 6.71 -11.74 -20.64
CA LEU A 1062 5.44 -11.01 -20.76
C LEU A 1062 4.44 -11.70 -21.72
N TYR A 1063 4.90 -12.23 -22.86
CA TYR A 1063 4.05 -13.06 -23.73
C TYR A 1063 3.56 -14.33 -23.02
N LEU A 1064 4.43 -15.04 -22.29
CA LEU A 1064 3.99 -16.22 -21.52
C LEU A 1064 2.93 -15.83 -20.48
N LEU A 1065 3.17 -14.78 -19.69
CA LEU A 1065 2.22 -14.30 -18.68
C LEU A 1065 0.86 -13.89 -19.28
N LEU A 1066 0.87 -13.18 -20.42
CA LEU A 1066 -0.32 -12.71 -21.12
C LEU A 1066 -1.17 -13.86 -21.68
N HIS A 1067 -0.55 -14.86 -22.33
CA HIS A 1067 -1.26 -15.94 -23.02
C HIS A 1067 -1.47 -17.20 -22.14
N ARG A 1068 -0.84 -17.29 -20.95
CA ARG A 1068 -1.02 -18.39 -19.96
C ARG A 1068 -2.49 -18.78 -19.71
N PRO A 1069 -3.48 -17.86 -19.56
CA PRO A 1069 -4.86 -18.26 -19.27
C PRO A 1069 -5.47 -19.16 -20.36
N PHE A 1070 -5.11 -18.91 -21.62
CA PHE A 1070 -5.63 -19.66 -22.78
C PHE A 1070 -4.85 -20.94 -23.00
N PHE A 1071 -3.54 -20.94 -22.72
CA PHE A 1071 -2.76 -22.17 -22.64
C PHE A 1071 -3.35 -23.13 -21.58
N ALA A 1072 -3.68 -22.63 -20.40
CA ALA A 1072 -4.31 -23.41 -19.33
C ALA A 1072 -5.72 -23.93 -19.70
N GLN A 1073 -6.50 -23.21 -20.50
CA GLN A 1073 -7.78 -23.69 -21.01
C GLN A 1073 -7.62 -24.78 -22.09
N SER A 1074 -6.53 -24.76 -22.87
CA SER A 1074 -6.31 -25.76 -23.95
C SER A 1074 -6.00 -27.16 -23.43
N ILE A 1075 -5.59 -27.25 -22.17
CA ILE A 1075 -5.44 -28.49 -21.40
C ILE A 1075 -6.81 -29.12 -21.10
N LEU A 1076 -7.86 -28.30 -20.92
CA LEU A 1076 -9.20 -28.72 -20.51
C LEU A 1076 -10.11 -29.06 -21.71
N GLY A 1077 -9.58 -29.14 -22.93
CA GLY A 1077 -10.34 -29.47 -24.14
C GLY A 1077 -11.30 -28.38 -24.61
N LEU A 1078 -11.11 -27.13 -24.17
CA LEU A 1078 -11.94 -25.98 -24.56
C LEU A 1078 -11.50 -25.41 -25.92
N ASP A 1079 -12.45 -24.86 -26.67
CA ASP A 1079 -12.25 -24.38 -28.05
C ASP A 1079 -11.60 -22.99 -28.07
N ILE A 1080 -10.40 -22.86 -28.66
CA ILE A 1080 -9.43 -21.80 -28.31
C ILE A 1080 -8.76 -21.15 -29.53
N PRO A 1081 -8.46 -19.83 -29.49
CA PRO A 1081 -7.63 -19.17 -30.48
C PRO A 1081 -6.23 -19.78 -30.59
N ASN A 1082 -5.99 -20.55 -31.66
CA ASN A 1082 -4.72 -21.17 -32.05
C ASN A 1082 -3.50 -20.21 -31.90
N GLN A 1083 -3.71 -18.92 -32.19
CA GLN A 1083 -2.72 -17.84 -32.02
C GLN A 1083 -2.09 -17.79 -30.62
N SER A 1084 -2.85 -17.98 -29.54
CA SER A 1084 -2.31 -17.96 -28.16
C SER A 1084 -1.44 -19.18 -27.85
N GLN A 1085 -1.79 -20.35 -28.37
CA GLN A 1085 -0.97 -21.56 -28.22
C GLN A 1085 0.36 -21.40 -28.98
N ILE A 1086 0.30 -20.89 -30.22
CA ILE A 1086 1.47 -20.57 -31.03
C ILE A 1086 2.37 -19.55 -30.32
N ARG A 1087 1.80 -18.46 -29.76
CA ARG A 1087 2.57 -17.41 -29.07
C ARG A 1087 3.26 -17.92 -27.80
N CYS A 1088 2.58 -18.75 -27.00
CA CYS A 1088 3.16 -19.41 -25.84
C CYS A 1088 4.34 -20.33 -26.22
N ILE A 1089 4.14 -21.22 -27.20
CA ILE A 1089 5.19 -22.15 -27.63
C ILE A 1089 6.40 -21.39 -28.20
N ALA A 1090 6.18 -20.45 -29.13
CA ALA A 1090 7.27 -19.69 -29.74
C ALA A 1090 8.04 -18.84 -28.71
N SER A 1091 7.36 -18.27 -27.71
CA SER A 1091 8.02 -17.48 -26.65
C SER A 1091 8.75 -18.36 -25.64
N ALA A 1092 8.27 -19.59 -25.40
CA ALA A 1092 8.97 -20.56 -24.56
C ALA A 1092 10.23 -21.09 -25.26
N GLU A 1093 10.16 -21.44 -26.55
CA GLU A 1093 11.36 -21.82 -27.32
C GLU A 1093 12.39 -20.68 -27.34
N ALA A 1094 11.98 -19.46 -27.70
CA ALA A 1094 12.88 -18.30 -27.69
C ALA A 1094 13.50 -18.01 -26.32
N LEU A 1095 12.78 -18.23 -25.21
CA LEU A 1095 13.33 -18.09 -23.86
C LEU A 1095 14.40 -19.14 -23.52
N LEU A 1096 14.20 -20.39 -23.94
CA LEU A 1096 15.18 -21.45 -23.75
C LEU A 1096 16.41 -21.27 -24.66
N ASP A 1097 16.21 -20.79 -25.89
CA ASP A 1097 17.29 -20.45 -26.82
C ASP A 1097 18.12 -19.26 -26.31
N ILE A 1098 17.49 -18.20 -25.78
CA ILE A 1098 18.21 -17.08 -25.13
C ILE A 1098 18.93 -17.55 -23.86
N HIS A 1099 18.30 -18.40 -23.03
CA HIS A 1099 18.98 -18.97 -21.87
C HIS A 1099 20.18 -19.82 -22.26
N GLN A 1100 20.09 -20.58 -23.36
CA GLN A 1100 21.20 -21.36 -23.91
C GLN A 1100 22.34 -20.45 -24.38
N MET A 1101 22.05 -19.43 -25.19
CA MET A 1101 23.05 -18.47 -25.66
C MET A 1101 23.75 -17.75 -24.49
N MET A 1102 22.99 -17.31 -23.48
CA MET A 1102 23.53 -16.71 -22.26
C MET A 1102 24.31 -17.67 -21.33
N PHE A 1103 24.30 -18.97 -21.60
CA PHE A 1103 25.03 -19.99 -20.85
C PHE A 1103 26.24 -20.56 -21.60
N GLU A 1104 26.16 -20.67 -22.93
CA GLU A 1104 27.16 -21.35 -23.77
C GLU A 1104 28.14 -20.39 -24.48
N ILE A 1105 27.79 -19.10 -24.62
CA ILE A 1105 28.66 -18.12 -25.29
C ILE A 1105 29.70 -17.58 -24.30
N GLU A 1106 30.98 -17.87 -24.57
CA GLU A 1106 32.13 -17.51 -23.72
C GLU A 1106 32.17 -16.02 -23.34
N SER A 1107 31.87 -15.12 -24.28
CA SER A 1107 31.87 -13.67 -24.03
C SER A 1107 30.71 -13.18 -23.15
N PHE A 1108 29.65 -13.98 -22.96
CA PHE A 1108 28.52 -13.66 -22.10
C PHE A 1108 28.72 -14.13 -20.64
N LYS A 1109 29.78 -14.89 -20.36
CA LYS A 1109 30.10 -15.36 -19.00
C LYS A 1109 30.16 -14.28 -17.89
N PRO A 1110 30.66 -13.05 -18.12
CA PRO A 1110 30.61 -11.97 -17.12
C PRO A 1110 29.18 -11.62 -16.64
N TYR A 1111 28.16 -12.04 -17.40
CA TYR A 1111 26.74 -11.81 -17.13
C TYR A 1111 26.03 -13.03 -16.51
N MET A 1112 26.76 -14.09 -16.09
CA MET A 1112 26.12 -15.28 -15.51
C MET A 1112 25.33 -15.02 -14.21
N TRP A 1113 25.49 -13.86 -13.54
CA TRP A 1113 24.56 -13.45 -12.48
C TRP A 1113 23.10 -13.34 -12.99
N TYR A 1114 22.89 -13.09 -14.29
CA TYR A 1114 21.58 -13.11 -14.92
C TYR A 1114 21.04 -14.53 -15.05
N THR A 1115 21.84 -15.48 -15.56
CA THR A 1115 21.44 -16.88 -15.69
C THR A 1115 21.31 -17.57 -14.33
N ASP A 1116 22.11 -17.22 -13.33
CA ASP A 1116 21.91 -17.63 -11.94
C ASP A 1116 20.63 -17.05 -11.32
N GLY A 1117 20.21 -15.86 -11.76
CA GLY A 1117 19.08 -15.12 -11.25
C GLY A 1117 17.83 -15.20 -12.14
N LEU A 1118 17.43 -14.05 -12.67
CA LEU A 1118 16.16 -13.85 -13.38
C LEU A 1118 16.07 -14.64 -14.70
N GLY A 1119 17.20 -14.89 -15.37
CA GLY A 1119 17.28 -15.67 -16.60
C GLY A 1119 16.81 -17.12 -16.42
N SER A 1120 17.32 -17.85 -15.42
CA SER A 1120 16.82 -19.20 -15.11
C SER A 1120 15.38 -19.20 -14.60
N PHE A 1121 14.93 -18.13 -13.95
CA PHE A 1121 13.54 -18.00 -13.51
C PHE A 1121 12.56 -17.85 -14.70
N HIS A 1122 12.93 -17.12 -15.75
CA HIS A 1122 12.15 -17.09 -17.00
C HIS A 1122 12.28 -18.40 -17.79
N ALA A 1123 13.48 -18.99 -17.87
CA ALA A 1123 13.71 -20.27 -18.53
C ALA A 1123 12.94 -21.42 -17.86
N PHE A 1124 12.80 -21.41 -16.53
CA PHE A 1124 11.96 -22.37 -15.81
C PHE A 1124 10.49 -22.24 -16.21
N HIS A 1125 9.97 -21.02 -16.33
CA HIS A 1125 8.60 -20.79 -16.80
C HIS A 1125 8.39 -21.22 -18.26
N ALA A 1126 9.37 -21.00 -19.14
CA ALA A 1126 9.36 -21.53 -20.50
C ALA A 1126 9.40 -23.07 -20.54
N ALA A 1127 10.25 -23.70 -19.73
CA ALA A 1127 10.32 -25.15 -19.60
C ALA A 1127 9.01 -25.74 -19.05
N ALA A 1128 8.39 -25.07 -18.07
CA ALA A 1128 7.08 -25.47 -17.53
C ALA A 1128 5.98 -25.46 -18.61
N VAL A 1129 5.97 -24.46 -19.50
CA VAL A 1129 5.04 -24.39 -20.65
C VAL A 1129 5.29 -25.52 -21.65
N LEU A 1130 6.54 -25.77 -22.06
CA LEU A 1130 6.83 -26.86 -23.02
C LEU A 1130 6.61 -28.26 -22.41
N ALA A 1131 6.85 -28.44 -21.11
CA ALA A 1131 6.58 -29.71 -20.42
C ALA A 1131 5.08 -30.03 -20.39
N VAL A 1132 4.21 -29.02 -20.19
CA VAL A 1132 2.76 -29.19 -20.35
C VAL A 1132 2.35 -29.43 -21.80
N ALA A 1133 3.03 -28.82 -22.78
CA ALA A 1133 2.79 -29.09 -24.19
C ALA A 1133 3.09 -30.56 -24.59
N LEU A 1134 4.00 -31.27 -23.90
CA LEU A 1134 4.24 -32.71 -24.09
C LEU A 1134 3.06 -33.60 -23.64
N LEU A 1135 2.15 -33.08 -22.83
CA LEU A 1135 0.96 -33.81 -22.33
C LEU A 1135 -0.25 -33.62 -23.27
N MET A 1136 -0.20 -32.67 -24.20
CA MET A 1136 -1.18 -32.47 -25.26
C MET A 1136 -0.98 -33.47 -26.43
N PRO A 1137 -1.99 -33.75 -27.26
CA PRO A 1137 -1.88 -34.62 -28.44
C PRO A 1137 -1.12 -33.94 -29.60
N ILE A 1138 0.18 -33.70 -29.43
CA ILE A 1138 1.08 -33.07 -30.41
C ILE A 1138 1.71 -34.05 -31.41
N TYR A 1139 2.14 -33.56 -32.56
CA TYR A 1139 2.75 -34.36 -33.62
C TYR A 1139 4.15 -34.90 -33.22
N LYS A 1140 4.49 -36.12 -33.63
CA LYS A 1140 5.65 -36.89 -33.11
C LYS A 1140 7.02 -36.17 -33.20
N PRO A 1141 7.40 -35.48 -34.29
CA PRO A 1141 8.62 -34.67 -34.34
C PRO A 1141 8.60 -33.47 -33.40
N GLN A 1142 7.43 -32.86 -33.16
CA GLN A 1142 7.26 -31.74 -32.22
C GLN A 1142 7.46 -32.21 -30.78
N TYR A 1143 6.92 -33.38 -30.42
CA TYR A 1143 7.19 -34.05 -29.14
C TYR A 1143 8.70 -34.29 -28.93
N GLN A 1144 9.40 -34.77 -29.96
CA GLN A 1144 10.85 -35.00 -29.88
C GLN A 1144 11.64 -33.69 -29.72
N ARG A 1145 11.26 -32.60 -30.41
CA ARG A 1145 11.89 -31.28 -30.27
C ARG A 1145 11.70 -30.70 -28.87
N PHE A 1146 10.46 -30.66 -28.37
CA PHE A 1146 10.15 -30.15 -27.04
C PHE A 1146 10.85 -30.96 -25.94
N LYS A 1147 10.82 -32.30 -26.02
CA LYS A 1147 11.53 -33.13 -25.04
C LYS A 1147 13.03 -32.84 -25.03
N LYS A 1148 13.68 -32.73 -26.21
CA LYS A 1148 15.11 -32.40 -26.31
C LYS A 1148 15.43 -31.08 -25.60
N LEU A 1149 14.67 -30.02 -25.87
CA LEU A 1149 14.86 -28.69 -25.25
C LEU A 1149 14.73 -28.74 -23.71
N LEU A 1150 13.84 -29.59 -23.19
CA LEU A 1150 13.62 -29.76 -21.75
C LEU A 1150 14.73 -30.58 -21.09
N ASP A 1151 15.17 -31.67 -21.72
CA ASP A 1151 16.31 -32.48 -21.25
C ASP A 1151 17.61 -31.63 -21.23
N GLU A 1152 17.84 -30.81 -22.28
CA GLU A 1152 18.97 -29.87 -22.36
C GLU A 1152 18.88 -28.74 -21.32
N THR A 1153 17.68 -28.22 -21.06
CA THR A 1153 17.47 -27.18 -20.03
C THR A 1153 17.62 -27.74 -18.61
N LEU A 1154 17.18 -28.97 -18.35
CA LEU A 1154 17.41 -29.66 -17.08
C LEU A 1154 18.92 -29.80 -16.82
N GLY A 1155 19.70 -30.22 -17.82
CA GLY A 1155 21.17 -30.31 -17.71
C GLY A 1155 21.83 -28.97 -17.36
N ARG A 1156 21.38 -27.85 -17.97
CA ARG A 1156 21.87 -26.50 -17.62
C ARG A 1156 21.51 -26.09 -16.18
N PHE A 1157 20.31 -26.41 -15.70
CA PHE A 1157 19.93 -26.15 -14.30
C PHE A 1157 20.68 -27.05 -13.31
N GLU A 1158 20.93 -28.32 -13.64
CA GLU A 1158 21.75 -29.22 -12.82
C GLU A 1158 23.19 -28.70 -12.71
N ALA A 1159 23.83 -28.34 -13.83
CA ALA A 1159 25.15 -27.72 -13.85
C ALA A 1159 25.23 -26.40 -13.06
N SER A 1160 24.14 -25.65 -13.02
CA SER A 1160 24.04 -24.36 -12.30
C SER A 1160 23.56 -24.49 -10.85
N SER A 1161 23.23 -25.69 -10.36
CA SER A 1161 22.60 -25.88 -9.05
C SER A 1161 23.47 -25.41 -7.86
N GLY A 1162 24.78 -25.68 -7.89
CA GLY A 1162 25.71 -25.24 -6.82
C GLY A 1162 25.90 -23.72 -6.73
N ARG A 1163 25.62 -22.99 -7.82
CA ARG A 1163 25.77 -21.54 -7.93
C ARG A 1163 24.45 -20.77 -7.81
N SER A 1164 23.32 -21.37 -8.20
CA SER A 1164 21.98 -20.79 -8.09
C SER A 1164 20.97 -21.70 -7.39
N LYS A 1165 20.35 -21.16 -6.34
CA LYS A 1165 19.18 -21.74 -5.65
C LYS A 1165 17.92 -21.82 -6.53
N ILE A 1166 17.85 -21.00 -7.59
CA ILE A 1166 16.75 -21.04 -8.55
C ILE A 1166 16.95 -22.28 -9.43
N CYS A 1167 18.15 -22.47 -9.98
CA CYS A 1167 18.51 -23.64 -10.77
C CYS A 1167 18.41 -24.95 -9.97
N GLU A 1168 18.87 -24.96 -8.72
CA GLU A 1168 18.72 -26.07 -7.77
C GLU A 1168 17.26 -26.56 -7.70
N LYS A 1169 16.33 -25.65 -7.39
CA LYS A 1169 14.90 -25.95 -7.24
C LYS A 1169 14.20 -26.22 -8.56
N ALA A 1170 14.49 -25.43 -9.60
CA ALA A 1170 13.97 -25.60 -10.94
C ALA A 1170 14.35 -26.97 -11.52
N SER A 1171 15.57 -27.45 -11.30
CA SER A 1171 15.99 -28.80 -11.72
C SER A 1171 15.16 -29.90 -11.05
N ARG A 1172 14.82 -29.75 -9.76
CA ARG A 1172 14.00 -30.74 -9.03
C ARG A 1172 12.57 -30.78 -9.56
N ILE A 1173 11.93 -29.61 -9.72
CA ILE A 1173 10.56 -29.51 -10.25
C ILE A 1173 10.49 -29.98 -11.70
N LEU A 1174 11.44 -29.57 -12.56
CA LEU A 1174 11.48 -29.97 -13.96
C LEU A 1174 11.73 -31.48 -14.12
N ARG A 1175 12.60 -32.08 -13.30
CA ARG A 1175 12.83 -33.54 -13.29
C ARG A 1175 11.58 -34.31 -12.85
N PHE A 1176 10.82 -33.79 -11.88
CA PHE A 1176 9.51 -34.32 -11.50
C PHE A 1176 8.51 -34.22 -12.67
N MET A 1177 8.38 -33.05 -13.31
CA MET A 1177 7.52 -32.85 -14.48
C MET A 1177 7.89 -33.72 -15.70
N LEU A 1178 9.17 -34.08 -15.87
CA LEU A 1178 9.61 -34.98 -16.94
C LEU A 1178 9.47 -36.47 -16.60
N SER A 1179 9.14 -36.81 -15.34
CA SER A 1179 8.93 -38.19 -14.88
C SER A 1179 7.48 -38.69 -15.07
N THR A 1180 6.52 -37.80 -15.31
CA THR A 1180 5.11 -38.16 -15.50
C THR A 1180 4.83 -38.70 -16.92
N SER A 1181 3.96 -39.71 -16.99
CA SER A 1181 3.69 -40.47 -18.22
C SER A 1181 2.79 -39.69 -19.19
N SER A 1182 3.36 -39.15 -20.27
CA SER A 1182 2.56 -38.53 -21.36
C SER A 1182 1.73 -39.58 -22.12
N PRO A 1183 0.47 -39.29 -22.51
CA PRO A 1183 -0.36 -40.22 -23.28
C PRO A 1183 0.28 -40.64 -24.63
N ASN A 1184 1.14 -39.79 -25.21
CA ASN A 1184 1.87 -40.12 -26.43
C ASN A 1184 2.92 -41.25 -26.24
N GLN A 1185 3.36 -41.55 -25.01
CA GLN A 1185 4.34 -42.60 -24.75
C GLN A 1185 3.79 -44.01 -25.04
N ALA A 1186 2.47 -44.22 -24.95
CA ALA A 1186 1.85 -45.49 -25.30
C ALA A 1186 2.07 -45.89 -26.78
N SER A 1187 2.33 -44.92 -27.66
CA SER A 1187 2.62 -45.16 -29.08
C SER A 1187 4.06 -45.62 -29.37
N ILE A 1188 4.92 -45.71 -28.35
CA ILE A 1188 6.36 -45.99 -28.51
C ILE A 1188 6.65 -47.51 -28.48
N SER A 1189 5.74 -48.34 -27.94
CA SER A 1189 6.02 -49.74 -27.58
C SER A 1189 5.07 -50.80 -28.19
N SER A 1190 4.91 -50.83 -29.52
CA SER A 1190 4.75 -52.09 -30.32
C SER A 1190 4.47 -51.82 -31.81
N PRO A 1191 4.97 -52.65 -32.75
CA PRO A 1191 4.71 -52.49 -34.18
C PRO A 1191 3.89 -53.65 -34.81
N PHE A 1192 2.72 -54.02 -34.27
CA PHE A 1192 1.72 -54.86 -34.97
C PHE A 1192 0.29 -54.61 -34.46
N PRO A 1193 -0.74 -54.57 -35.33
CA PRO A 1193 -2.13 -54.48 -34.91
C PRO A 1193 -2.78 -55.86 -34.72
N THR A 1194 -3.49 -56.04 -33.61
CA THR A 1194 -4.47 -57.12 -33.40
C THR A 1194 -5.79 -56.50 -32.91
N PRO A 1195 -6.94 -56.89 -33.46
CA PRO A 1195 -8.24 -56.34 -33.05
C PRO A 1195 -8.74 -56.95 -31.72
N GLU A 1196 -9.80 -56.34 -31.18
CA GLU A 1196 -10.63 -56.83 -30.07
C GLU A 1196 -9.99 -56.92 -28.67
N SER A 1197 -10.09 -55.83 -27.90
CA SER A 1197 -10.47 -55.91 -26.48
C SER A 1197 -11.22 -54.64 -26.04
N HIS A 1198 -11.96 -54.73 -24.93
CA HIS A 1198 -12.96 -53.75 -24.51
C HIS A 1198 -12.38 -52.37 -24.11
N HIS A 1199 -13.21 -51.33 -24.24
CA HIS A 1199 -12.93 -50.01 -23.65
C HIS A 1199 -12.76 -50.11 -22.13
N ASP A 1200 -11.53 -49.93 -21.66
CA ASP A 1200 -11.20 -49.77 -20.24
C ASP A 1200 -11.13 -48.27 -19.89
N VAL A 1201 -12.20 -47.78 -19.28
CA VAL A 1201 -12.38 -46.35 -18.92
C VAL A 1201 -11.54 -45.94 -17.70
N SER A 1202 -10.79 -46.87 -17.08
CA SER A 1202 -10.04 -46.60 -15.84
C SER A 1202 -8.75 -45.77 -16.00
N LYS A 1203 -8.31 -45.48 -17.24
CA LYS A 1203 -7.00 -44.83 -17.51
C LYS A 1203 -7.03 -43.33 -17.80
N GLU A 1204 -8.18 -42.71 -18.03
CA GLU A 1204 -8.25 -41.28 -18.36
C GLU A 1204 -8.15 -40.37 -17.11
N SER A 1205 -8.39 -40.91 -15.91
CA SER A 1205 -8.44 -40.16 -14.64
C SER A 1205 -7.08 -39.58 -14.19
N LEU A 1206 -5.97 -40.29 -14.39
CA LEU A 1206 -4.66 -39.83 -13.89
C LEU A 1206 -4.13 -38.57 -14.59
N ASN A 1207 -4.57 -38.28 -15.82
CA ASN A 1207 -4.06 -37.14 -16.58
C ASN A 1207 -4.66 -35.79 -16.14
N SER A 1208 -5.92 -35.75 -15.70
CA SER A 1208 -6.55 -34.49 -15.30
C SER A 1208 -6.05 -33.97 -13.95
N GLU A 1209 -5.76 -34.87 -13.00
CA GLU A 1209 -5.32 -34.50 -11.65
C GLU A 1209 -3.95 -33.79 -11.66
N HIS A 1210 -2.97 -34.35 -12.39
CA HIS A 1210 -1.66 -33.72 -12.58
C HIS A 1210 -1.71 -32.40 -13.36
N MET A 1211 -2.69 -32.25 -14.26
CA MET A 1211 -2.88 -31.04 -15.06
C MET A 1211 -3.56 -29.91 -14.27
N ASN A 1212 -4.58 -30.23 -13.47
CA ASN A 1212 -5.20 -29.30 -12.54
C ASN A 1212 -4.17 -28.81 -11.51
N MET A 1213 -3.37 -29.72 -10.95
CA MET A 1213 -2.26 -29.42 -10.04
C MET A 1213 -1.28 -28.38 -10.63
N PHE A 1214 -0.97 -28.44 -11.93
CA PHE A 1214 -0.13 -27.43 -12.58
C PHE A 1214 -0.85 -26.08 -12.73
N ALA A 1215 -2.09 -26.09 -13.23
CA ALA A 1215 -2.89 -24.90 -13.49
C ALA A 1215 -3.24 -24.12 -12.21
N GLU A 1216 -3.52 -24.83 -11.11
CA GLU A 1216 -3.81 -24.27 -9.79
C GLU A 1216 -2.56 -23.70 -9.10
N ARG A 1217 -1.38 -24.30 -9.26
CA ARG A 1217 -0.18 -23.90 -8.50
C ARG A 1217 0.58 -22.76 -9.15
N LEU A 1218 0.73 -22.72 -10.48
CA LEU A 1218 1.42 -21.61 -11.17
C LEU A 1218 0.48 -20.41 -11.42
N GLN A 1219 -0.11 -19.90 -10.34
CA GLN A 1219 -0.90 -18.65 -10.31
C GLN A 1219 -0.09 -17.48 -10.90
N PRO A 1220 -0.71 -16.52 -11.60
CA PRO A 1220 0.01 -15.53 -12.40
C PRO A 1220 0.90 -14.59 -11.56
N GLN A 1221 0.62 -14.43 -10.26
CA GLN A 1221 1.47 -13.72 -9.30
C GLN A 1221 2.85 -14.39 -9.11
N GLN A 1222 2.94 -15.73 -9.25
CA GLN A 1222 4.20 -16.47 -9.10
C GLN A 1222 5.19 -16.22 -10.25
N TRP A 1223 4.74 -15.64 -11.36
CA TRP A 1223 5.54 -15.37 -12.56
C TRP A 1223 6.31 -14.04 -12.50
N LEU A 1224 6.09 -13.23 -11.45
CA LEU A 1224 6.65 -11.87 -11.29
C LEU A 1224 8.10 -11.84 -10.82
N GLY A 1225 8.54 -12.82 -10.03
CA GLY A 1225 9.92 -12.91 -9.59
C GLY A 1225 10.19 -14.13 -8.71
N PRO A 1226 11.47 -14.51 -8.50
CA PRO A 1226 11.85 -15.73 -7.80
C PRO A 1226 11.30 -15.86 -6.37
N ALA A 1227 11.06 -14.74 -5.67
CA ALA A 1227 10.50 -14.74 -4.32
C ALA A 1227 8.97 -14.90 -4.29
N SER A 1228 8.28 -14.67 -5.41
CA SER A 1228 6.81 -14.77 -5.53
C SER A 1228 6.33 -16.21 -5.79
N MET A 1229 7.25 -17.14 -6.11
CA MET A 1229 6.94 -18.55 -6.40
C MET A 1229 6.91 -19.39 -5.10
N ALA A 1230 5.89 -20.25 -4.97
CA ALA A 1230 5.63 -21.03 -3.76
C ALA A 1230 6.51 -22.29 -3.65
N TRP A 1231 7.84 -22.12 -3.67
CA TRP A 1231 8.80 -23.23 -3.69
C TRP A 1231 8.60 -24.29 -2.60
N THR A 1232 8.18 -23.88 -1.40
CA THR A 1232 7.93 -24.81 -0.28
C THR A 1232 6.71 -25.69 -0.48
N GLU A 1233 5.73 -25.25 -1.26
CA GLU A 1233 4.58 -26.09 -1.66
C GLU A 1233 5.02 -27.15 -2.67
N TRP A 1234 5.86 -26.78 -3.63
CA TRP A 1234 6.49 -27.71 -4.56
C TRP A 1234 7.39 -28.73 -3.85
N ASP A 1235 8.20 -28.29 -2.88
CA ASP A 1235 8.97 -29.18 -2.00
C ASP A 1235 8.08 -30.16 -1.22
N SER A 1236 6.91 -29.72 -0.75
CA SER A 1236 5.94 -30.57 -0.05
C SER A 1236 5.24 -31.55 -0.98
N LEU A 1237 4.91 -31.12 -2.20
CA LEU A 1237 4.31 -31.96 -3.25
C LEU A 1237 5.24 -33.09 -3.66
N MET A 1238 6.51 -32.76 -3.97
CA MET A 1238 7.57 -33.73 -4.31
C MET A 1238 8.03 -34.62 -3.14
N ALA A 1239 7.41 -34.49 -1.96
CA ALA A 1239 7.59 -35.39 -0.82
C ALA A 1239 6.36 -36.29 -0.54
N ASN A 1240 5.24 -36.01 -1.22
CA ASN A 1240 3.97 -36.74 -1.10
C ASN A 1240 3.63 -37.59 -2.35
N ALA A 1241 4.42 -37.43 -3.43
CA ALA A 1241 4.32 -38.15 -4.71
C ALA A 1241 5.62 -38.93 -4.99
#